data_AF-A0A845L739-F1
#
_entry.id   AF-A0A845L739-F1
#
_cell.length_a   1.000
_cell.length_b   1.000
_cell.length_c   1.000
_cell.angle_alpha   90.00
_cell.angle_beta   90.00
_cell.angle_gamma   90.00
#
_symmetry.space_group_name_H-M   'P 1'
#
loop_
_entity.id
_entity.type
_entity.pdbx_description
1 polymer ?
#
loop_
_entity_poly.entity_id
_entity_poly.type
_entity_poly.pdbx_seq_one_letter_code
_entity_poly.pdbx_strand_id
1 'polypeptide(L)'
;MVADQPPKGGECPTESTGTPPLRNPPQALRNVKDKETTIRLLQQNRIACPEIIEPTPDTLFPILGRAYGHHQGEDIRVIEDYESSREQPSDYYMQWVNVNEEYRIVVIGLEVVDAFKVLPKRILSMEYPVRTPAYGWSYEHMTASDEMNTLAVRSTYALGLCWGQVDLALNHEGKLLVLDVNAGKTLPDDWIARYPAAVQRLAFDQLPSPLPTDFTLGCDVEFMLRQTPAMRLLPASFFWPMEGPIGCDDRSLENANKIFPLAEIRPEPSTDPDAIITSIERIMRTANQACPYRNVQWLAGSMPFAGYQVGGHIHFGITPTLEMIRVLDNYLCLPLLFVEHRQRGRRRHRTRHGQLGAFRIAPHGFQYLSAPSWIIDPATARAVLHWAKIIVKNYRLCPSRPLASPLLQEAFYKAKTDLLHDEVKGILDEIARLDDFADRKDVLLPLFQQILAHTPWDDSSDLRTAWGIAIPDKFYTTPALAFLSGPLRTWLGVSRGEALSIRAGAAVAQAQVEPAADPESAFVQLSPETAQLLQLPALENQNYSLLRDGVHAIRIGPFLGILGPRAQHGELFFGRQTKIYRRIIRMARSKGICAFVFNVDSIVPGKRTVRGYVSTGSENEQWIPHDFPMPDVIYDRMFADEYAEVYRANAMRERLQYHYKIPFINPPSLFKISGDKMLSHNVLQRHPEIAPHLPDTQPLLDAGQVLEMVFRHGVIFIKPASGYRGRGVIKLQYEPDNKIIARGRQLEERTAWKEVLNPTEKELGAFLREIPHSNKAIIQQGILPLLYRDRPVETRFYFVKNSRGLWLRSGLVARVAPDNVYPMNANVEWDLLASRVLKEAMGAERREVYKERADALCRKVLATLEKEVGPCGELAIDIIPNRADFPYIVEVNAKPDSLLHMTKAFRRRNLSILRMLGYAKRLAGFGEE
;
A
#
# COMPACT_ATOMS: atom_id res chain seq x y z
N MET A 1 31.45 10.41 22.27
CA MET A 1 32.05 11.54 23.03
C MET A 1 30.94 12.54 23.34
N VAL A 2 30.27 12.36 24.48
CA VAL A 2 29.24 13.29 24.98
C VAL A 2 29.42 13.36 26.51
N ALA A 3 29.89 14.52 26.96
CA ALA A 3 29.79 15.14 28.29
C ALA A 3 29.86 14.26 29.56
N ASP A 4 31.08 14.04 30.06
CA ASP A 4 31.39 13.78 31.48
C ASP A 4 31.31 15.09 32.29
N GLN A 5 30.10 15.62 32.54
CA GLN A 5 29.93 16.57 33.64
C GLN A 5 28.68 16.23 34.46
N PRO A 6 28.81 15.93 35.77
CA PRO A 6 27.67 15.87 36.66
C PRO A 6 27.01 17.25 36.76
N PRO A 7 25.70 17.33 37.04
CA PRO A 7 25.03 18.61 37.29
C PRO A 7 25.74 19.34 38.44
N LYS A 8 26.30 20.51 38.14
CA LYS A 8 26.81 21.43 39.15
C LYS A 8 25.62 22.09 39.83
N GLY A 9 25.51 21.91 41.15
CA GLY A 9 24.63 22.71 42.01
C GLY A 9 23.49 21.91 42.63
N GLY A 10 23.78 21.27 43.75
CA GLY A 10 22.82 20.58 44.60
C GLY A 10 23.58 19.64 45.52
N GLU A 11 23.98 20.13 46.69
CA GLU A 11 24.53 19.27 47.74
C GLU A 11 23.51 18.16 48.04
N CYS A 12 23.90 16.92 47.73
CA CYS A 12 23.14 15.74 48.09
C CYS A 12 23.45 15.42 49.56
N PRO A 13 22.46 15.06 50.39
CA PRO A 13 22.72 14.72 51.78
C PRO A 13 23.65 13.51 51.84
N THR A 14 24.81 13.68 52.48
CA THR A 14 25.72 12.58 52.81
C THR A 14 25.03 11.62 53.79
N GLU A 15 25.05 10.34 53.43
CA GLU A 15 24.93 9.14 54.27
C GLU A 15 24.01 9.21 55.51
N SER A 16 22.85 8.54 55.41
CA SER A 16 22.22 7.67 56.43
C SER A 16 20.68 7.72 56.43
N THR A 17 20.03 7.44 55.31
CA THR A 17 18.69 6.81 55.32
C THR A 17 18.56 5.93 54.09
N GLY A 18 18.13 4.69 54.25
CA GLY A 18 18.10 3.69 53.18
C GLY A 18 17.22 4.16 52.02
N THR A 19 17.84 4.48 50.88
CA THR A 19 17.13 4.70 49.63
C THR A 19 16.38 3.41 49.30
N PRO A 20 15.06 3.45 49.09
CA PRO A 20 14.31 2.25 48.75
C PRO A 20 14.93 1.61 47.49
N PRO A 21 14.99 0.28 47.40
CA PRO A 21 15.57 -0.38 46.25
C PRO A 21 14.78 0.01 44.99
N LEU A 22 15.49 0.45 43.95
CA LEU A 22 14.90 0.74 42.65
C LEU A 22 14.15 -0.50 42.16
N ARG A 23 12.86 -0.33 41.83
CA ARG A 23 11.97 -1.42 41.39
C ARG A 23 11.28 -1.09 40.06
N ASN A 24 11.22 -2.08 39.17
CA ASN A 24 10.39 -2.00 37.98
C ASN A 24 8.91 -2.04 38.41
N PRO A 25 8.02 -1.25 37.79
CA PRO A 25 6.60 -1.24 38.15
C PRO A 25 5.96 -2.63 38.01
N PRO A 26 5.07 -3.06 38.92
CA PRO A 26 4.43 -4.38 38.84
C PRO A 26 3.71 -4.66 37.52
N GLN A 27 3.03 -3.65 36.96
CA GLN A 27 2.38 -3.78 35.65
C GLN A 27 3.40 -3.98 34.52
N ALA A 28 4.52 -3.27 34.54
CA ALA A 28 5.57 -3.41 33.53
C ALA A 28 6.19 -4.82 33.57
N LEU A 29 6.39 -5.39 34.77
CA LEU A 29 6.82 -6.78 34.92
C LEU A 29 5.79 -7.78 34.37
N ARG A 30 4.48 -7.50 34.49
CA ARG A 30 3.44 -8.32 33.84
C ARG A 30 3.53 -8.22 32.32
N ASN A 31 3.78 -7.02 31.79
CA ASN A 31 3.88 -6.78 30.35
C ASN A 31 5.00 -7.59 29.69
N VAL A 32 6.13 -7.84 30.38
CA VAL A 32 7.25 -8.66 29.87
C VAL A 32 7.21 -10.15 30.25
N LYS A 33 6.32 -10.55 31.16
CA LYS A 33 6.15 -11.96 31.55
C LYS A 33 5.38 -12.78 30.52
N ASP A 34 4.69 -12.11 29.61
CA ASP A 34 3.98 -12.75 28.51
C ASP A 34 4.50 -12.21 27.18
N LYS A 35 4.98 -13.13 26.35
CA LYS A 35 5.66 -12.78 25.11
C LYS A 35 4.70 -12.17 24.08
N GLU A 36 3.47 -12.69 23.99
CA GLU A 36 2.46 -12.14 23.09
C GLU A 36 2.13 -10.69 23.46
N THR A 37 1.88 -10.42 24.74
CA THR A 37 1.63 -9.08 25.29
C THR A 37 2.78 -8.14 24.99
N THR A 38 4.02 -8.58 25.19
CA THR A 38 5.23 -7.82 24.86
C THR A 38 5.20 -7.40 23.38
N ILE A 39 5.05 -8.36 22.46
CA ILE A 39 5.05 -8.09 21.02
C ILE A 39 3.87 -7.20 20.61
N ARG A 40 2.66 -7.42 21.15
CA ARG A 40 1.48 -6.58 20.87
C ARG A 40 1.70 -5.13 21.30
N LEU A 41 2.29 -4.90 22.49
CA LEU A 41 2.63 -3.56 22.96
C LEU A 41 3.68 -2.89 22.07
N LEU A 42 4.72 -3.63 21.66
CA LEU A 42 5.73 -3.11 20.71
C LEU A 42 5.07 -2.71 19.37
N GLN A 43 4.24 -3.58 18.79
CA GLN A 43 3.50 -3.31 17.54
C GLN A 43 2.57 -2.10 17.67
N GLN A 44 1.84 -2.00 18.78
CA GLN A 44 0.95 -0.87 19.07
C GLN A 44 1.71 0.46 19.13
N ASN A 45 2.90 0.45 19.72
CA ASN A 45 3.81 1.61 19.76
C ASN A 45 4.65 1.76 18.47
N ARG A 46 4.38 0.95 17.44
CA ARG A 46 5.09 0.90 16.14
C ARG A 46 6.59 0.70 16.26
N ILE A 47 6.99 -0.07 17.26
CA ILE A 47 8.36 -0.54 17.41
C ILE A 47 8.51 -1.75 16.49
N ALA A 48 9.55 -1.75 15.65
CA ALA A 48 9.75 -2.79 14.67
C ALA A 48 10.05 -4.12 15.37
N CYS A 49 9.19 -5.12 15.20
CA CYS A 49 9.30 -6.46 15.78
C CYS A 49 8.60 -7.50 14.87
N PRO A 50 8.78 -8.81 15.09
CA PRO A 50 8.06 -9.83 14.33
C PRO A 50 6.53 -9.71 14.44
N GLU A 51 5.81 -10.01 13.35
CA GLU A 51 4.35 -9.96 13.34
C GLU A 51 3.72 -11.17 14.05
N ILE A 52 2.60 -10.95 14.74
CA ILE A 52 1.72 -12.04 15.19
C ILE A 52 0.77 -12.33 14.03
N ILE A 53 0.68 -13.59 13.64
CA ILE A 53 -0.05 -14.02 12.44
C ILE A 53 -1.03 -15.13 12.78
N GLU A 54 -2.18 -15.12 12.10
CA GLU A 54 -3.09 -16.26 12.09
C GLU A 54 -2.76 -17.15 10.88
N PRO A 55 -2.45 -18.44 11.08
CA PRO A 55 -2.18 -19.34 9.96
C PRO A 55 -3.38 -19.47 9.04
N THR A 56 -3.16 -19.32 7.74
CA THR A 56 -4.13 -19.54 6.66
C THR A 56 -3.47 -20.33 5.53
N PRO A 57 -4.23 -20.93 4.60
CA PRO A 57 -3.65 -21.58 3.43
C PRO A 57 -2.78 -20.66 2.55
N ASP A 58 -2.92 -19.34 2.69
CA ASP A 58 -2.19 -18.31 1.96
C ASP A 58 -0.98 -17.74 2.75
N THR A 59 -0.75 -18.21 3.99
CA THR A 59 0.36 -17.76 4.85
C THR A 59 1.71 -18.19 4.27
N LEU A 60 2.72 -17.33 4.39
CA LEU A 60 4.10 -17.66 4.01
C LEU A 60 4.77 -18.40 5.18
N PHE A 61 5.09 -19.67 4.97
CA PHE A 61 5.79 -20.54 5.92
C PHE A 61 7.32 -20.55 5.64
N PRO A 62 8.17 -20.90 6.62
CA PRO A 62 7.82 -21.34 7.97
C PRO A 62 7.29 -20.20 8.86
N ILE A 63 6.55 -20.57 9.91
CA ILE A 63 6.10 -19.67 10.99
C ILE A 63 6.46 -20.28 12.33
N LEU A 64 6.43 -19.49 13.41
CA LEU A 64 6.76 -19.93 14.76
C LEU A 64 5.48 -20.08 15.60
N GLY A 65 5.13 -21.30 16.02
CA GLY A 65 4.11 -21.56 17.03
C GLY A 65 4.68 -21.39 18.44
N ARG A 66 3.91 -20.77 19.34
CA ARG A 66 4.31 -20.44 20.72
C ARG A 66 3.19 -20.67 21.73
N ALA A 67 3.57 -20.81 23.00
CA ALA A 67 2.64 -20.91 24.13
C ALA A 67 2.53 -19.57 24.88
N TYR A 68 1.39 -19.28 25.50
CA TYR A 68 1.22 -18.09 26.35
C TYR A 68 2.20 -18.10 27.54
N GLY A 69 2.71 -16.93 27.92
CA GLY A 69 3.72 -16.76 28.96
C GLY A 69 5.14 -16.51 28.41
N HIS A 70 6.14 -16.70 29.27
CA HIS A 70 7.57 -16.59 28.93
C HIS A 70 8.26 -17.90 29.32
N HIS A 71 8.59 -18.71 28.32
CA HIS A 71 9.17 -20.05 28.50
C HIS A 71 10.64 -20.12 28.08
N GLN A 72 11.35 -18.98 28.08
CA GLN A 72 12.78 -18.88 27.70
C GLN A 72 13.13 -19.49 26.32
N GLY A 73 12.14 -19.63 25.44
CA GLY A 73 12.30 -20.20 24.10
C GLY A 73 12.05 -21.71 23.99
N GLU A 74 11.79 -22.40 25.10
CA GLU A 74 11.47 -23.84 25.12
C GLU A 74 10.12 -24.17 24.48
N ASP A 75 9.23 -23.18 24.36
CA ASP A 75 7.90 -23.29 23.76
C ASP A 75 7.88 -23.19 22.22
N ILE A 76 9.00 -22.81 21.61
CA ILE A 76 9.05 -22.46 20.19
C ILE A 76 8.94 -23.71 19.31
N ARG A 77 7.96 -23.71 18.40
CA ARG A 77 7.76 -24.75 17.39
C ARG A 77 7.83 -24.14 15.98
N VAL A 78 8.60 -24.75 15.09
CA VAL A 78 8.62 -24.33 13.67
C VAL A 78 7.51 -25.06 12.94
N ILE A 79 6.64 -24.30 12.28
CA ILE A 79 5.52 -24.80 11.51
C ILE A 79 5.81 -24.53 10.04
N GLU A 80 5.91 -25.58 9.22
CA GLU A 80 6.39 -25.48 7.83
C GLU A 80 5.27 -25.33 6.80
N ASP A 81 4.02 -25.61 7.18
CA ASP A 81 2.86 -25.51 6.31
C ASP A 81 1.55 -25.38 7.10
N TYR A 82 0.45 -25.11 6.38
CA TYR A 82 -0.86 -24.86 6.97
C TYR A 82 -1.49 -26.09 7.62
N GLU A 83 -1.30 -27.29 7.07
CA GLU A 83 -1.87 -28.50 7.68
C GLU A 83 -1.12 -28.84 8.98
N SER A 84 0.20 -28.72 8.98
CA SER A 84 1.04 -28.84 10.19
C SER A 84 0.57 -27.90 11.32
N SER A 85 0.13 -26.67 10.97
CA SER A 85 -0.42 -25.73 11.95
C SER A 85 -1.72 -26.18 12.62
N ARG A 86 -2.51 -27.02 11.94
CA ARG A 86 -3.79 -27.55 12.43
C ARG A 86 -3.63 -28.84 13.22
N GLU A 87 -2.68 -29.69 12.83
CA GLU A 87 -2.39 -30.94 13.54
C GLU A 87 -1.73 -30.69 14.90
N GLN A 88 -0.90 -29.65 15.00
CA GLN A 88 -0.22 -29.25 16.23
C GLN A 88 -0.51 -27.79 16.56
N PRO A 89 -1.70 -27.49 17.10
CA PRO A 89 -2.06 -26.12 17.44
C PRO A 89 -1.12 -25.55 18.51
N SER A 90 -0.75 -24.29 18.32
CA SER A 90 -0.04 -23.47 19.32
C SER A 90 -0.97 -22.35 19.79
N ASP A 91 -0.74 -21.78 20.96
CA ASP A 91 -1.60 -20.73 21.52
C ASP A 91 -1.65 -19.49 20.60
N TYR A 92 -0.51 -19.13 20.02
CA TYR A 92 -0.42 -18.11 18.98
C TYR A 92 0.77 -18.39 18.05
N TYR A 93 0.79 -17.70 16.90
CA TYR A 93 1.84 -17.86 15.90
C TYR A 93 2.50 -16.52 15.58
N MET A 94 3.80 -16.57 15.29
CA MET A 94 4.62 -15.43 14.93
C MET A 94 5.27 -15.65 13.57
N GLN A 95 5.48 -14.55 12.85
CA GLN A 95 6.24 -14.53 11.62
C GLN A 95 7.67 -15.05 11.85
N TRP A 96 8.12 -15.97 11.00
CA TRP A 96 9.53 -16.34 10.94
C TRP A 96 10.35 -15.17 10.36
N VAL A 97 11.37 -14.74 11.09
CA VAL A 97 12.31 -13.71 10.63
C VAL A 97 13.67 -14.35 10.42
N ASN A 98 14.23 -14.21 9.21
CA ASN A 98 15.59 -14.64 8.93
C ASN A 98 16.58 -13.58 9.46
N VAL A 99 17.36 -13.95 10.47
CA VAL A 99 18.23 -13.07 11.23
C VAL A 99 19.69 -13.31 10.89
N ASN A 100 20.36 -12.26 10.41
CA ASN A 100 21.81 -12.28 10.14
C ASN A 100 22.60 -12.11 11.43
N GLU A 101 22.33 -11.01 12.15
CA GLU A 101 23.04 -10.63 13.37
C GLU A 101 22.06 -10.39 14.52
N GLU A 102 22.49 -10.72 15.74
CA GLU A 102 21.73 -10.43 16.96
C GLU A 102 22.57 -9.63 17.93
N TYR A 103 21.89 -8.77 18.69
CA TYR A 103 22.49 -7.88 19.67
C TYR A 103 21.68 -7.88 20.95
N ARG A 104 22.34 -7.62 22.07
CA ARG A 104 21.71 -7.40 23.36
C ARG A 104 22.06 -6.02 23.87
N ILE A 105 21.06 -5.20 24.12
CA ILE A 105 21.21 -3.82 24.55
C ILE A 105 20.70 -3.67 25.98
N VAL A 106 21.50 -3.09 26.86
CA VAL A 106 21.15 -2.86 28.26
C VAL A 106 20.72 -1.41 28.43
N VAL A 107 19.50 -1.20 28.92
CA VAL A 107 18.89 0.12 29.10
C VAL A 107 18.62 0.37 30.58
N ILE A 108 19.03 1.54 31.08
CA ILE A 108 18.65 2.07 32.39
C ILE A 108 18.11 3.49 32.20
N GLY A 109 16.85 3.74 32.59
CA GLY A 109 16.20 5.03 32.37
C GLY A 109 16.00 5.32 30.88
N LEU A 110 16.57 6.44 30.42
CA LEU A 110 16.56 6.89 29.02
C LEU A 110 17.87 6.59 28.28
N GLU A 111 18.75 5.77 28.86
CA GLU A 111 20.11 5.57 28.37
C GLU A 111 20.42 4.10 28.09
N VAL A 112 21.15 3.87 26.99
CA VAL A 112 21.85 2.61 26.76
C VAL A 112 23.16 2.66 27.53
N VAL A 113 23.29 1.77 28.51
CA VAL A 113 24.49 1.69 29.36
C VAL A 113 25.45 0.60 28.88
N ASP A 114 24.96 -0.34 28.08
CA ASP A 114 25.79 -1.41 27.52
C ASP A 114 25.18 -2.02 26.25
N ALA A 115 26.04 -2.59 25.40
CA ALA A 115 25.64 -3.25 24.17
C ALA A 115 26.58 -4.39 23.82
N PHE A 116 25.99 -5.49 23.34
CA PHE A 116 26.70 -6.71 23.01
C PHE A 116 26.28 -7.25 21.66
N LYS A 117 27.23 -7.73 20.86
CA LYS A 117 26.98 -8.57 19.69
C LYS A 117 26.96 -10.04 20.10
N VAL A 118 25.99 -10.79 19.61
CA VAL A 118 25.85 -12.22 19.87
C VAL A 118 26.64 -13.00 18.82
N LEU A 119 27.62 -13.79 19.27
CA LEU A 119 28.55 -14.56 18.42
C LEU A 119 28.52 -16.06 18.76
N PRO A 120 28.66 -16.97 17.78
CA PRO A 120 28.72 -18.40 18.05
C PRO A 120 30.11 -18.81 18.58
N LYS A 121 30.20 -19.55 19.68
CA LYS A 121 31.47 -20.17 20.15
C LYS A 121 31.84 -21.42 19.34
N ARG A 122 30.85 -22.15 18.82
CA ARG A 122 31.05 -23.36 18.00
C ARG A 122 29.89 -23.47 17.00
N ILE A 123 30.16 -23.38 15.70
CA ILE A 123 29.14 -23.59 14.67
C ILE A 123 28.92 -25.10 14.52
N LEU A 124 27.91 -25.64 15.22
CA LEU A 124 27.39 -26.97 14.95
C LEU A 124 26.32 -26.83 13.86
N SER A 125 26.36 -27.73 12.88
CA SER A 125 25.45 -27.76 11.72
C SER A 125 23.97 -27.62 12.14
N MET A 126 23.29 -26.63 11.57
CA MET A 126 21.82 -26.45 11.49
C MET A 126 20.99 -26.90 12.72
N GLU A 127 20.98 -26.13 13.81
CA GLU A 127 19.95 -26.26 14.85
C GLU A 127 19.46 -24.88 15.34
N TYR A 128 18.14 -24.66 15.14
CA TYR A 128 17.13 -23.82 15.83
C TYR A 128 17.47 -22.43 16.47
N PRO A 129 16.48 -21.50 16.54
CA PRO A 129 16.71 -20.05 16.54
C PRO A 129 17.04 -19.40 17.90
N VAL A 130 17.34 -20.14 18.96
CA VAL A 130 17.50 -19.55 20.32
C VAL A 130 18.98 -19.33 20.65
N ARG A 131 19.47 -18.10 20.44
CA ARG A 131 20.89 -17.76 20.59
C ARG A 131 21.29 -17.41 22.04
N THR A 132 21.27 -18.39 22.95
CA THR A 132 21.70 -18.21 24.36
C THR A 132 23.06 -18.85 24.68
N PRO A 133 23.71 -18.49 25.81
CA PRO A 133 24.90 -19.20 26.28
C PRO A 133 24.72 -20.70 26.47
N ALA A 134 23.52 -21.15 26.87
CA ALA A 134 23.21 -22.56 27.02
C ALA A 134 23.32 -23.32 25.68
N TYR A 135 23.11 -22.62 24.56
CA TYR A 135 23.22 -23.15 23.20
C TYR A 135 24.53 -22.75 22.49
N GLY A 136 25.57 -22.39 23.24
CA GLY A 136 26.91 -22.16 22.68
C GLY A 136 27.14 -20.78 22.07
N TRP A 137 26.34 -19.78 22.43
CA TRP A 137 26.54 -18.38 22.02
C TRP A 137 27.28 -17.57 23.09
N SER A 138 28.03 -16.56 22.66
CA SER A 138 28.75 -15.62 23.54
C SER A 138 28.41 -14.18 23.20
N TYR A 139 28.65 -13.29 24.16
CA TYR A 139 28.43 -11.87 24.03
C TYR A 139 29.78 -11.17 23.95
N GLU A 140 29.98 -10.39 22.90
CA GLU A 140 31.13 -9.50 22.75
C GLU A 140 30.65 -8.06 22.90
N HIS A 141 31.32 -7.26 23.73
CA HIS A 141 30.99 -5.85 23.88
C HIS A 141 31.12 -5.10 22.55
N MET A 142 30.22 -4.16 22.32
CA MET A 142 30.27 -3.28 21.16
C MET A 142 29.71 -1.90 21.49
N THR A 143 29.90 -0.95 20.58
CA THR A 143 29.19 0.32 20.60
C THR A 143 27.90 0.20 19.80
N ALA A 144 26.75 0.45 20.43
CA ALA A 144 25.46 0.47 19.74
C ALA A 144 25.33 1.71 18.84
N SER A 145 24.70 1.54 17.67
CA SER A 145 24.35 2.65 16.79
C SER A 145 23.21 3.50 17.37
N ASP A 146 23.03 4.73 16.87
CA ASP A 146 21.93 5.60 17.31
C ASP A 146 20.55 4.99 17.06
N GLU A 147 20.40 4.22 15.98
CA GLU A 147 19.18 3.47 15.67
C GLU A 147 18.92 2.38 16.72
N MET A 148 19.94 1.60 17.09
CA MET A 148 19.84 0.60 18.16
C MET A 148 19.49 1.24 19.51
N ASN A 149 20.15 2.36 19.84
CA ASN A 149 19.91 3.10 21.08
C ASN A 149 18.46 3.57 21.17
N THR A 150 17.99 4.23 20.09
CA THR A 150 16.61 4.72 20.01
C THR A 150 15.62 3.56 20.14
N LEU A 151 15.83 2.47 19.41
CA LEU A 151 14.91 1.34 19.39
C LEU A 151 14.84 0.64 20.76
N ALA A 152 15.98 0.45 21.43
CA ALA A 152 16.04 -0.18 22.75
C ALA A 152 15.35 0.66 23.83
N VAL A 153 15.66 1.96 23.91
CA VAL A 153 15.03 2.88 24.88
C VAL A 153 13.52 2.99 24.63
N ARG A 154 13.08 3.02 23.37
CA ARG A 154 11.66 3.02 23.03
C ARG A 154 10.95 1.75 23.48
N SER A 155 11.61 0.61 23.36
CA SER A 155 11.07 -0.70 23.77
C SER A 155 10.84 -0.78 25.26
N THR A 156 11.82 -0.42 26.07
CA THR A 156 11.66 -0.40 27.53
C THR A 156 10.62 0.62 27.98
N TYR A 157 10.60 1.81 27.35
CA TYR A 157 9.61 2.84 27.65
C TYR A 157 8.18 2.36 27.38
N ALA A 158 7.90 1.82 26.19
CA ALA A 158 6.57 1.38 25.77
C ALA A 158 5.98 0.30 26.67
N LEU A 159 6.85 -0.55 27.24
CA LEU A 159 6.49 -1.62 28.18
C LEU A 159 6.32 -1.13 29.63
N GLY A 160 6.67 0.13 29.91
CA GLY A 160 6.60 0.73 31.25
C GLY A 160 7.79 0.38 32.15
N LEU A 161 8.91 -0.09 31.58
CA LEU A 161 10.09 -0.51 32.33
C LEU A 161 11.01 0.67 32.65
N CYS A 162 11.56 0.68 33.86
CA CYS A 162 12.63 1.59 34.27
C CYS A 162 14.01 1.13 33.79
N TRP A 163 14.17 -0.17 33.57
CA TRP A 163 15.36 -0.79 32.96
C TRP A 163 15.00 -2.14 32.35
N GLY A 164 15.86 -2.62 31.44
CA GLY A 164 15.72 -3.94 30.85
C GLY A 164 16.86 -4.28 29.89
N GLN A 165 16.86 -5.53 29.42
CA GLN A 165 17.69 -6.01 28.32
C GLN A 165 16.80 -6.16 27.09
N VAL A 166 17.19 -5.54 25.99
CA VAL A 166 16.49 -5.59 24.71
C VAL A 166 17.30 -6.42 23.74
N ASP A 167 16.71 -7.51 23.24
CA ASP A 167 17.32 -8.36 22.23
C ASP A 167 16.89 -7.85 20.84
N LEU A 168 17.86 -7.44 20.04
CA LEU A 168 17.69 -6.89 18.70
C LEU A 168 18.23 -7.84 17.64
N ALA A 169 17.65 -7.79 16.44
CA ALA A 169 18.08 -8.57 15.29
C ALA A 169 18.17 -7.70 14.03
N LEU A 170 19.24 -7.89 13.26
CA LEU A 170 19.35 -7.38 11.89
C LEU A 170 18.94 -8.48 10.93
N ASN A 171 17.86 -8.27 10.18
CA ASN A 171 17.38 -9.26 9.20
C ASN A 171 18.20 -9.24 7.89
N HIS A 172 17.92 -10.18 6.99
CA HIS A 172 18.58 -10.28 5.68
C HIS A 172 18.40 -9.07 4.75
N GLU A 173 17.40 -8.22 5.00
CA GLU A 173 17.13 -6.98 4.26
C GLU A 173 17.85 -5.77 4.88
N GLY A 174 18.61 -5.97 5.97
CA GLY A 174 19.29 -4.90 6.70
C GLY A 174 18.38 -4.11 7.64
N LYS A 175 17.20 -4.62 8.00
CA LYS A 175 16.26 -3.98 8.92
C LYS A 175 16.46 -4.47 10.35
N LEU A 176 16.56 -3.52 11.29
CA LEU A 176 16.66 -3.77 12.72
C LEU A 176 15.28 -4.05 13.34
N LEU A 177 15.18 -5.08 14.19
CA LEU A 177 13.95 -5.56 14.81
C LEU A 177 14.18 -5.89 16.29
N VAL A 178 13.18 -5.66 17.13
CA VAL A 178 13.15 -6.10 18.54
C VAL A 178 12.60 -7.52 18.59
N LEU A 179 13.43 -8.46 19.04
CA LEU A 179 13.02 -9.85 19.24
C LEU A 179 12.43 -10.06 20.62
N ASP A 180 13.05 -9.50 21.67
CA ASP A 180 12.62 -9.68 23.06
C ASP A 180 12.97 -8.50 23.97
N VAL A 181 12.27 -8.41 25.10
CA VAL A 181 12.61 -7.51 26.20
C VAL A 181 12.51 -8.24 27.52
N ASN A 182 13.63 -8.32 28.24
CA ASN A 182 13.75 -9.02 29.51
C ASN A 182 14.02 -8.03 30.64
N ALA A 183 13.35 -8.18 31.78
CA ALA A 183 13.56 -7.32 32.94
C ALA A 183 13.26 -8.02 34.27
N GLY A 184 14.06 -7.70 35.29
CA GLY A 184 13.87 -8.16 36.66
C GLY A 184 13.12 -7.16 37.54
N LYS A 185 12.64 -7.62 38.70
CA LYS A 185 11.92 -6.79 39.68
C LYS A 185 12.81 -5.70 40.29
N THR A 186 14.02 -6.05 40.68
CA THR A 186 15.05 -5.17 41.23
C THR A 186 16.18 -5.01 40.22
N LEU A 187 16.88 -3.88 40.29
CA LEU A 187 18.06 -3.66 39.46
C LEU A 187 19.16 -4.64 39.90
N PRO A 188 19.87 -5.31 38.97
CA PRO A 188 20.96 -6.23 39.33
C PRO A 188 22.10 -5.52 40.07
N ASP A 189 22.66 -6.14 41.12
CA ASP A 189 23.73 -5.56 41.94
C ASP A 189 25.01 -5.26 41.13
N ASP A 190 25.31 -6.10 40.13
CA ASP A 190 26.43 -5.90 39.22
C ASP A 190 26.22 -4.67 38.32
N TRP A 191 24.99 -4.37 37.91
CA TRP A 191 24.67 -3.16 37.15
C TRP A 191 24.75 -1.90 38.01
N ILE A 192 24.36 -1.99 39.28
CA ILE A 192 24.51 -0.89 40.24
C ILE A 192 25.98 -0.49 40.37
N ALA A 193 26.87 -1.47 40.49
CA ALA A 193 28.30 -1.23 40.59
C ALA A 193 28.92 -0.71 39.27
N ARG A 194 28.48 -1.21 38.11
CA ARG A 194 29.04 -0.86 36.81
C ARG A 194 28.56 0.48 36.25
N TYR A 195 27.31 0.87 36.51
CA TYR A 195 26.68 2.05 35.91
C TYR A 195 26.12 3.04 36.95
N PRO A 196 26.94 3.50 37.93
CA PRO A 196 26.47 4.29 39.05
C PRO A 196 25.80 5.61 38.62
N ALA A 197 26.27 6.25 37.55
CA ALA A 197 25.69 7.50 37.06
C ALA A 197 24.24 7.34 36.54
N ALA A 198 23.95 6.26 35.79
CA ALA A 198 22.61 5.98 35.29
C ALA A 198 21.66 5.60 36.44
N VAL A 199 22.17 4.86 37.43
CA VAL A 199 21.44 4.49 38.65
C VAL A 199 21.08 5.73 39.48
N GLN A 200 22.03 6.66 39.65
CA GLN A 200 21.79 7.92 40.34
C GLN A 200 20.72 8.77 39.66
N ARG A 201 20.74 8.86 38.31
CA ARG A 201 19.69 9.55 37.55
C ARG A 201 18.31 8.90 37.74
N LEU A 202 18.24 7.58 37.78
CA LEU A 202 16.99 6.87 38.03
C LEU A 202 16.51 7.05 39.48
N ALA A 203 17.42 7.12 40.46
CA ALA A 203 17.08 7.38 41.86
C ALA A 203 16.61 8.83 42.09
N PHE A 204 17.13 9.79 41.32
CA PHE A 204 16.69 11.19 41.36
C PHE A 204 15.20 11.36 41.03
N ASP A 205 14.62 10.46 40.23
CA ASP A 205 13.19 10.47 39.91
C ASP A 205 12.30 10.04 41.09
N GLN A 206 12.86 9.42 42.15
CA GLN A 206 12.10 8.91 43.30
C GLN A 206 12.05 9.85 44.50
N LEU A 207 12.69 11.03 44.42
CA LEU A 207 12.69 12.00 45.52
C LEU A 207 11.28 12.56 45.77
N PRO A 208 10.78 12.59 47.01
CA PRO A 208 9.40 12.98 47.31
C PRO A 208 9.22 14.51 47.42
N SER A 209 9.74 15.26 46.45
CA SER A 209 9.67 16.73 46.43
C SER A 209 9.63 17.29 45.01
N PRO A 210 9.06 18.50 44.80
CA PRO A 210 9.16 19.21 43.53
C PRO A 210 10.61 19.45 43.10
N LEU A 211 10.81 19.87 41.86
CA LEU A 211 12.12 20.30 41.40
C LEU A 211 12.62 21.52 42.21
N PRO A 212 13.90 21.52 42.64
CA PRO A 212 14.44 22.57 43.51
C PRO A 212 14.75 23.88 42.76
N THR A 213 14.95 23.81 41.44
CA THR A 213 15.32 24.95 40.60
C THR A 213 14.24 25.23 39.57
N ASP A 214 13.98 26.52 39.33
CA ASP A 214 13.15 26.94 38.22
C ASP A 214 13.87 26.72 36.87
N PHE A 215 13.11 26.74 35.78
CA PHE A 215 13.60 26.41 34.43
C PHE A 215 12.90 27.23 33.35
N THR A 216 13.52 27.41 32.19
CA THR A 216 12.87 28.08 31.05
C THR A 216 11.94 27.12 30.34
N LEU A 217 10.84 27.66 29.81
CA LEU A 217 10.01 27.03 28.81
C LEU A 217 10.28 27.66 27.45
N GLY A 218 10.24 26.85 26.41
CA GLY A 218 10.13 27.29 25.02
C GLY A 218 9.08 26.47 24.29
N CYS A 219 8.83 26.77 23.03
CA CYS A 219 7.98 25.92 22.21
C CYS A 219 8.32 26.08 20.74
N ASP A 220 8.06 25.03 19.97
CA ASP A 220 8.03 25.10 18.52
C ASP A 220 6.66 24.60 18.09
N VAL A 221 5.72 25.53 17.92
CA VAL A 221 4.32 25.15 17.62
C VAL A 221 4.06 25.26 16.14
N GLU A 222 3.60 24.15 15.58
CA GLU A 222 3.35 24.01 14.15
C GLU A 222 1.91 24.41 13.79
N PHE A 223 1.71 24.82 12.54
CA PHE A 223 0.40 24.95 11.89
C PHE A 223 0.51 24.76 10.37
N MET A 224 -0.62 24.63 9.68
CA MET A 224 -0.67 24.41 8.23
C MET A 224 -1.57 25.43 7.53
N LEU A 225 -1.39 25.57 6.20
CA LEU A 225 -2.17 26.50 5.39
C LEU A 225 -3.14 25.79 4.44
N ARG A 226 -4.39 26.26 4.40
CA ARG A 226 -5.43 25.76 3.50
C ARG A 226 -5.97 26.86 2.60
N GLN A 227 -5.90 26.70 1.29
CA GLN A 227 -6.59 27.60 0.38
C GLN A 227 -8.09 27.29 0.30
N THR A 228 -8.92 28.32 0.34
CA THR A 228 -10.38 28.25 0.14
C THR A 228 -10.79 28.93 -1.18
N PRO A 229 -11.91 28.52 -1.82
CA PRO A 229 -12.78 27.39 -1.49
C PRO A 229 -12.24 26.03 -1.96
N ALA A 230 -11.05 25.98 -2.59
CA ALA A 230 -10.47 24.76 -3.15
C ALA A 230 -10.11 23.68 -2.10
N MET A 231 -10.08 24.04 -0.81
CA MET A 231 -9.71 23.18 0.32
C MET A 231 -8.34 22.51 0.19
N ARG A 232 -7.40 23.17 -0.51
CA ARG A 232 -6.08 22.63 -0.86
C ARG A 232 -5.01 23.01 0.17
N LEU A 233 -4.08 22.11 0.47
CA LEU A 233 -2.87 22.41 1.24
C LEU A 233 -1.96 23.39 0.47
N LEU A 234 -1.56 24.47 1.12
CA LEU A 234 -0.49 25.35 0.63
C LEU A 234 0.76 25.15 1.49
N PRO A 235 1.95 24.95 0.88
CA PRO A 235 3.19 24.89 1.64
C PRO A 235 3.49 26.20 2.39
N ALA A 236 3.90 26.10 3.66
CA ALA A 236 4.34 27.23 4.46
C ALA A 236 5.56 27.93 3.85
N SER A 237 6.44 27.17 3.19
CA SER A 237 7.62 27.68 2.51
C SER A 237 7.33 28.62 1.32
N PHE A 238 6.05 28.79 0.93
CA PHE A 238 5.64 29.81 -0.04
C PHE A 238 5.58 31.21 0.56
N PHE A 239 5.48 31.31 1.89
CA PHE A 239 5.30 32.59 2.59
C PHE A 239 6.43 32.90 3.57
N TRP A 240 7.08 31.87 4.13
CA TRP A 240 8.10 32.05 5.16
C TRP A 240 9.39 31.29 4.85
N PRO A 241 10.55 31.79 5.33
CA PRO A 241 11.81 31.07 5.25
C PRO A 241 11.83 29.83 6.17
N MET A 242 12.91 29.07 6.12
CA MET A 242 13.11 27.91 6.99
C MET A 242 13.36 28.32 8.45
N GLU A 243 14.23 29.30 8.66
CA GLU A 243 14.69 29.78 9.97
C GLU A 243 14.02 31.08 10.38
N GLY A 244 14.11 31.40 11.68
CA GLY A 244 13.57 32.61 12.28
C GLY A 244 12.39 32.35 13.22
N PRO A 245 11.84 33.42 13.84
CA PRO A 245 10.74 33.33 14.81
C PRO A 245 9.46 32.74 14.22
N ILE A 246 9.21 32.99 12.94
CA ILE A 246 8.28 32.22 12.09
C ILE A 246 9.12 31.58 11.01
N GLY A 247 9.06 30.26 10.91
CA GLY A 247 9.79 29.50 9.92
C GLY A 247 9.01 28.30 9.43
N CYS A 248 9.73 27.35 8.85
CA CYS A 248 9.18 26.07 8.46
C CYS A 248 9.84 24.94 9.26
N ASP A 249 9.08 23.91 9.60
CA ASP A 249 9.63 22.70 10.21
C ASP A 249 10.47 21.90 9.19
N ASP A 250 11.45 21.13 9.70
CA ASP A 250 12.40 20.35 8.89
C ASP A 250 11.76 19.15 8.19
N ARG A 251 10.48 18.86 8.50
CA ARG A 251 9.69 17.98 7.65
C ARG A 251 9.32 18.67 6.37
N SER A 252 10.13 18.37 5.40
CA SER A 252 9.80 18.67 4.03
C SER A 252 8.67 17.76 3.50
N LEU A 253 7.89 18.28 2.56
CA LEU A 253 7.24 17.42 1.55
C LEU A 253 8.31 16.67 0.73
N GLU A 254 9.53 17.21 0.73
CA GLU A 254 10.69 16.79 -0.03
C GLU A 254 12.03 17.37 0.46
N ASN A 255 12.91 16.52 1.02
CA ASN A 255 14.15 16.99 1.65
C ASN A 255 15.12 17.62 0.63
N ALA A 256 14.97 17.31 -0.66
CA ALA A 256 15.78 17.85 -1.74
C ALA A 256 15.26 19.19 -2.31
N ASN A 257 13.98 19.52 -2.10
CA ASN A 257 13.33 20.66 -2.76
C ASN A 257 12.93 21.81 -1.83
N LYS A 258 13.22 21.71 -0.52
CA LYS A 258 12.93 22.76 0.47
C LYS A 258 11.47 23.25 0.43
N ILE A 259 10.53 22.38 0.08
CA ILE A 259 9.09 22.64 0.17
C ILE A 259 8.64 22.10 1.52
N PHE A 260 8.29 23.02 2.42
CA PHE A 260 7.94 22.69 3.79
C PHE A 260 6.45 23.01 4.01
N PRO A 261 5.62 21.99 4.32
CA PRO A 261 4.18 22.15 4.44
C PRO A 261 3.75 22.78 5.76
N LEU A 262 4.61 22.68 6.78
CA LEU A 262 4.35 23.08 8.15
C LEU A 262 5.05 24.40 8.42
N ALA A 263 4.28 25.37 8.90
CA ALA A 263 4.81 26.60 9.49
C ALA A 263 5.07 26.35 10.97
N GLU A 264 6.12 26.94 11.52
CA GLU A 264 6.54 26.74 12.91
C GLU A 264 6.80 28.09 13.60
N ILE A 265 6.17 28.29 14.76
CA ILE A 265 6.31 29.48 15.60
C ILE A 265 7.31 29.16 16.71
N ARG A 266 8.38 29.95 16.79
CA ARG A 266 9.53 29.78 17.70
C ARG A 266 9.72 31.04 18.55
N PRO A 267 8.92 31.24 19.62
CA PRO A 267 9.11 32.35 20.56
C PRO A 267 10.38 32.16 21.39
N GLU A 268 10.95 33.27 21.85
CA GLU A 268 12.07 33.26 22.80
C GLU A 268 11.71 32.50 24.10
N PRO A 269 12.58 31.62 24.62
CA PRO A 269 12.34 30.91 25.87
C PRO A 269 12.23 31.86 27.07
N SER A 270 11.38 31.50 28.03
CA SER A 270 11.12 32.29 29.24
C SER A 270 10.78 31.39 30.43
N THR A 271 11.10 31.80 31.66
CA THR A 271 10.61 31.14 32.88
C THR A 271 9.11 31.43 33.12
N ASP A 272 8.61 32.55 32.60
CA ASP A 272 7.21 32.95 32.63
C ASP A 272 6.46 32.54 31.34
N PRO A 273 5.46 31.65 31.43
CA PRO A 273 4.61 31.27 30.28
C PRO A 273 3.90 32.43 29.60
N ASP A 274 3.54 33.51 30.31
CA ASP A 274 2.79 34.63 29.73
C ASP A 274 3.63 35.48 28.78
N ALA A 275 4.93 35.58 29.05
CA ALA A 275 5.90 36.18 28.12
C ALA A 275 5.98 35.41 26.78
N ILE A 276 5.86 34.07 26.82
CA ILE A 276 5.87 33.21 25.63
C ILE A 276 4.61 33.47 24.79
N ILE A 277 3.43 33.56 25.42
CA ILE A 277 2.16 33.87 24.72
C ILE A 277 2.23 35.22 24.02
N THR A 278 2.75 36.24 24.71
CA THR A 278 2.95 37.58 24.12
C THR A 278 3.88 37.53 22.91
N SER A 279 4.93 36.71 22.97
CA SER A 279 5.86 36.51 21.87
C SER A 279 5.21 35.80 20.67
N ILE A 280 4.41 34.75 20.93
CA ILE A 280 3.63 34.04 19.89
C ILE A 280 2.72 35.02 19.15
N GLU A 281 1.96 35.85 19.87
CA GLU A 281 1.04 36.81 19.26
C GLU A 281 1.79 37.79 18.34
N ARG A 282 2.92 38.33 18.81
CA ARG A 282 3.78 39.23 18.02
C ARG A 282 4.31 38.56 16.75
N ILE A 283 4.74 37.30 16.85
CA ILE A 283 5.23 36.52 15.72
C ILE A 283 4.10 36.27 14.71
N MET A 284 2.91 35.86 15.16
CA MET A 284 1.76 35.65 14.27
C MET A 284 1.34 36.92 13.54
N ARG A 285 1.35 38.08 14.23
CA ARG A 285 1.08 39.39 13.59
C ARG A 285 2.10 39.72 12.50
N THR A 286 3.37 39.42 12.75
CA THR A 286 4.45 39.59 11.76
C THR A 286 4.28 38.63 10.58
N ALA A 287 4.00 37.35 10.86
CA ALA A 287 3.79 36.32 9.86
C ALA A 287 2.61 36.64 8.91
N ASN A 288 1.54 37.25 9.44
CA ASN A 288 0.37 37.67 8.65
C ASN A 288 0.72 38.72 7.59
N GLN A 289 1.79 39.50 7.76
CA GLN A 289 2.23 40.46 6.74
C GLN A 289 2.75 39.77 5.47
N ALA A 290 3.36 38.58 5.62
CA ALA A 290 3.87 37.78 4.51
C ALA A 290 2.80 36.86 3.88
N CYS A 291 1.79 36.44 4.66
CA CYS A 291 0.62 35.70 4.17
C CYS A 291 -0.71 36.45 4.44
N PRO A 292 -0.95 37.62 3.84
CA PRO A 292 -2.08 38.49 4.15
C PRO A 292 -3.37 38.14 3.38
N TYR A 293 -3.60 36.85 3.08
CA TYR A 293 -4.64 36.43 2.14
C TYR A 293 -5.87 35.87 2.85
N ARG A 294 -7.05 36.36 2.45
CA ARG A 294 -8.37 35.97 3.00
C ARG A 294 -8.78 34.56 2.63
N ASN A 295 -8.37 34.11 1.44
CA ASN A 295 -8.64 32.76 0.96
C ASN A 295 -7.54 31.75 1.33
N VAL A 296 -6.67 32.07 2.29
CA VAL A 296 -5.65 31.15 2.84
C VAL A 296 -5.86 31.05 4.34
N GLN A 297 -6.44 29.95 4.82
CA GLN A 297 -6.71 29.70 6.24
C GLN A 297 -5.51 29.07 6.94
N TRP A 298 -5.26 29.46 8.19
CA TRP A 298 -4.21 28.87 9.04
C TRP A 298 -4.85 27.89 10.03
N LEU A 299 -4.36 26.65 10.10
CA LEU A 299 -5.01 25.56 10.85
C LEU A 299 -4.04 24.88 11.81
N ALA A 300 -4.44 24.76 13.08
CA ALA A 300 -3.74 24.02 14.14
C ALA A 300 -4.45 22.69 14.48
N GLY A 301 -4.21 22.15 15.68
CA GLY A 301 -4.77 20.88 16.15
C GLY A 301 -3.87 19.69 15.82
N SER A 302 -4.48 18.54 15.50
CA SER A 302 -3.72 17.28 15.38
C SER A 302 -3.20 17.02 13.95
N MET A 303 -4.10 17.06 12.97
CA MET A 303 -3.81 16.66 11.59
C MET A 303 -4.84 17.27 10.63
N PRO A 304 -4.73 18.57 10.29
CA PRO A 304 -5.64 19.25 9.36
C PRO A 304 -5.70 18.59 7.98
N PHE A 305 -4.58 18.03 7.52
CA PHE A 305 -4.47 17.29 6.27
C PHE A 305 -3.99 15.85 6.53
N ALA A 306 -4.61 14.88 5.87
CA ALA A 306 -4.22 13.48 6.02
C ALA A 306 -2.75 13.28 5.61
N GLY A 307 -1.95 12.66 6.49
CA GLY A 307 -0.51 12.43 6.26
C GLY A 307 0.41 13.51 6.86
N TYR A 308 -0.13 14.66 7.28
CA TYR A 308 0.64 15.76 7.87
C TYR A 308 0.12 16.08 9.27
N GLN A 309 0.75 15.48 10.28
CA GLN A 309 0.47 15.84 11.66
C GLN A 309 1.14 17.18 12.01
N VAL A 310 0.46 17.91 12.89
CA VAL A 310 0.90 19.18 13.43
C VAL A 310 1.17 18.98 14.92
N GLY A 311 2.33 19.43 15.37
CA GLY A 311 2.81 19.31 16.74
C GLY A 311 2.76 20.62 17.51
N GLY A 312 2.51 20.52 18.82
CA GLY A 312 2.69 21.62 19.76
C GLY A 312 3.87 21.33 20.66
N HIS A 313 5.08 21.33 20.09
CA HIS A 313 6.27 20.88 20.81
C HIS A 313 6.62 21.86 21.92
N ILE A 314 6.85 21.35 23.14
CA ILE A 314 7.19 22.19 24.31
C ILE A 314 8.62 21.87 24.72
N HIS A 315 9.42 22.91 24.90
CA HIS A 315 10.81 22.83 25.32
C HIS A 315 10.91 23.11 26.80
N PHE A 316 11.70 22.30 27.50
CA PHE A 316 11.98 22.45 28.91
C PHE A 316 13.49 22.64 29.08
N GLY A 317 13.89 23.74 29.71
CA GLY A 317 15.28 24.14 29.94
C GLY A 317 16.03 23.31 31.00
N ILE A 318 15.75 22.00 31.06
CA ILE A 318 16.28 21.03 32.03
C ILE A 318 16.56 19.70 31.34
N THR A 319 17.38 18.86 31.96
CA THR A 319 17.67 17.50 31.45
C THR A 319 16.43 16.61 31.60
N PRO A 320 16.03 15.85 30.56
CA PRO A 320 14.90 14.94 30.66
C PRO A 320 15.21 13.76 31.58
N THR A 321 14.21 13.32 32.33
CA THR A 321 14.26 12.03 33.04
C THR A 321 13.15 11.11 32.57
N LEU A 322 13.26 9.81 32.88
CA LEU A 322 12.26 8.83 32.44
C LEU A 322 10.88 9.17 33.01
N GLU A 323 10.81 9.50 34.30
CA GLU A 323 9.55 9.83 34.95
C GLU A 323 8.96 11.15 34.45
N MET A 324 9.76 12.17 34.12
CA MET A 324 9.25 13.40 33.51
C MET A 324 8.48 13.11 32.22
N ILE A 325 9.06 12.31 31.32
CA ILE A 325 8.41 11.98 30.04
C ILE A 325 7.13 11.17 30.27
N ARG A 326 7.12 10.23 31.22
CA ARG A 326 5.92 9.47 31.60
C ARG A 326 4.82 10.35 32.17
N VAL A 327 5.19 11.28 33.04
CA VAL A 327 4.25 12.22 33.63
C VAL A 327 3.67 13.12 32.54
N LEU A 328 4.48 13.65 31.62
CA LEU A 328 3.97 14.43 30.48
C LEU A 328 2.98 13.64 29.62
N ASP A 329 3.27 12.37 29.33
CA ASP A 329 2.34 11.51 28.59
C ASP A 329 1.00 11.31 29.31
N ASN A 330 1.02 11.08 30.63
CA ASN A 330 -0.19 10.78 31.40
C ASN A 330 -0.95 12.05 31.84
N TYR A 331 -0.25 13.13 32.16
CA TYR A 331 -0.84 14.35 32.76
C TYR A 331 -1.04 15.48 31.77
N LEU A 332 -0.39 15.45 30.60
CA LEU A 332 -0.58 16.47 29.55
C LEU A 332 -1.18 15.85 28.29
N CYS A 333 -0.50 14.90 27.67
CA CYS A 333 -0.91 14.35 26.37
C CYS A 333 -2.25 13.58 26.45
N LEU A 334 -2.40 12.71 27.45
CA LEU A 334 -3.63 11.93 27.65
C LEU A 334 -4.86 12.83 27.88
N PRO A 335 -4.86 13.84 28.77
CA PRO A 335 -5.99 14.75 28.89
C PRO A 335 -6.27 15.57 27.62
N LEU A 336 -5.25 16.02 26.90
CA LEU A 336 -5.44 16.78 25.66
C LEU A 336 -6.17 15.96 24.57
N LEU A 337 -6.09 14.63 24.60
CA LEU A 337 -6.86 13.74 23.71
C LEU A 337 -8.38 14.02 23.75
N PHE A 338 -8.91 14.52 24.87
CA PHE A 338 -10.35 14.76 25.09
C PHE A 338 -10.85 16.03 24.40
N VAL A 339 -9.96 16.97 24.11
CA VAL A 339 -10.27 18.22 23.40
C VAL A 339 -9.80 18.18 21.95
N GLU A 340 -9.03 17.17 21.54
CA GLU A 340 -8.68 16.93 20.15
C GLU A 340 -9.89 16.46 19.31
N HIS A 341 -9.91 16.82 18.04
CA HIS A 341 -10.87 16.24 17.10
C HIS A 341 -10.63 14.72 16.95
N ARG A 342 -11.56 13.89 17.42
CA ARG A 342 -11.46 12.43 17.56
C ARG A 342 -10.79 11.70 16.39
N GLN A 343 -11.22 11.96 15.14
CA GLN A 343 -10.66 11.26 13.98
C GLN A 343 -9.24 11.74 13.62
N ARG A 344 -8.93 13.02 13.85
CA ARG A 344 -7.63 13.63 13.53
C ARG A 344 -6.60 13.25 14.58
N GLY A 345 -6.96 13.31 15.86
CA GLY A 345 -6.15 12.80 16.97
C GLY A 345 -5.80 11.33 16.79
N ARG A 346 -6.78 10.46 16.52
CA ARG A 346 -6.53 9.02 16.23
C ARG A 346 -5.51 8.79 15.10
N ARG A 347 -5.50 9.64 14.07
CA ARG A 347 -4.51 9.56 12.98
C ARG A 347 -3.15 10.08 13.44
N ARG A 348 -3.10 11.17 14.22
CA ARG A 348 -1.86 11.73 14.77
C ARG A 348 -1.14 10.77 15.71
N HIS A 349 -1.84 10.08 16.60
CA HIS A 349 -1.23 9.11 17.53
C HIS A 349 -0.62 7.89 16.83
N ARG A 350 -0.93 7.70 15.55
CA ARG A 350 -0.30 6.70 14.68
C ARG A 350 0.97 7.23 14.01
N THR A 351 1.49 8.40 14.38
CA THR A 351 2.70 8.99 13.79
C THR A 351 3.81 9.07 14.83
N ARG A 352 5.07 9.22 14.39
CA ARG A 352 6.24 9.29 15.29
C ARG A 352 6.13 10.36 16.37
N HIS A 353 5.44 11.47 16.12
CA HIS A 353 5.30 12.59 17.08
C HIS A 353 4.00 12.50 17.88
N GLY A 354 3.07 11.61 17.55
CA GLY A 354 1.87 11.39 18.38
C GLY A 354 1.98 10.18 19.32
N GLN A 355 3.14 9.51 19.32
CA GLN A 355 3.42 8.35 20.14
C GLN A 355 3.80 8.73 21.57
N LEU A 356 3.48 7.86 22.51
CA LEU A 356 3.91 7.98 23.90
C LEU A 356 5.42 7.99 23.99
N GLY A 357 6.00 8.89 24.77
CA GLY A 357 7.42 9.09 25.02
C GLY A 357 8.20 9.59 23.81
N ALA A 358 7.56 10.34 22.91
CA ALA A 358 8.25 11.05 21.85
C ALA A 358 8.89 12.33 22.41
N PHE A 359 10.23 12.36 22.45
CA PHE A 359 11.02 13.52 22.87
C PHE A 359 12.32 13.63 22.07
N ARG A 360 12.98 14.79 22.15
CA ARG A 360 14.31 15.05 21.59
C ARG A 360 15.18 15.81 22.60
N ILE A 361 16.45 15.44 22.69
CA ILE A 361 17.44 16.16 23.51
C ILE A 361 17.93 17.39 22.74
N ALA A 362 18.05 18.53 23.43
CA ALA A 362 18.59 19.79 22.90
C ALA A 362 19.73 20.30 23.81
N PRO A 363 20.66 21.15 23.34
CA PRO A 363 21.78 21.64 24.15
C PRO A 363 21.36 22.33 25.46
N HIS A 364 20.16 22.90 25.50
CA HIS A 364 19.63 23.65 26.64
C HIS A 364 18.55 22.88 27.42
N GLY A 365 18.30 21.59 27.11
CA GLY A 365 17.31 20.76 27.80
C GLY A 365 16.67 19.71 26.92
N PHE A 366 15.33 19.63 26.87
CA PHE A 366 14.63 18.72 25.96
C PHE A 366 13.34 19.29 25.38
N GLN A 367 12.95 18.73 24.24
CA GLN A 367 11.70 19.02 23.54
C GLN A 367 10.75 17.82 23.66
N TYR A 368 9.55 18.06 24.18
CA TYR A 368 8.46 17.08 24.22
C TYR A 368 7.59 17.19 22.97
N LEU A 369 7.37 16.07 22.28
CA LEU A 369 6.76 16.06 20.93
C LEU A 369 5.33 15.53 20.91
N SER A 370 4.92 14.77 21.94
CA SER A 370 3.67 14.01 21.92
C SER A 370 2.40 14.86 21.86
N ALA A 371 2.45 16.14 22.21
CA ALA A 371 1.28 17.02 22.25
C ALA A 371 0.84 17.53 20.86
N PRO A 372 -0.49 17.59 20.56
CA PRO A 372 -1.00 18.23 19.36
C PRO A 372 -0.70 19.74 19.37
N SER A 373 -0.89 20.41 18.23
CA SER A 373 -0.78 21.87 18.17
C SER A 373 -1.91 22.52 18.96
N TRP A 374 -1.53 23.14 20.08
CA TRP A 374 -2.42 23.71 21.10
C TRP A 374 -2.64 25.21 20.97
N ILE A 375 -2.06 25.87 19.96
CA ILE A 375 -2.20 27.31 19.70
C ILE A 375 -3.58 27.70 19.14
N ILE A 376 -4.64 26.93 19.43
CA ILE A 376 -5.98 27.12 18.86
C ILE A 376 -6.47 28.56 19.08
N ASP A 377 -6.32 29.06 20.30
CA ASP A 377 -6.65 30.41 20.72
C ASP A 377 -5.72 30.84 21.88
N PRO A 378 -5.65 32.13 22.21
CA PRO A 378 -4.75 32.63 23.26
C PRO A 378 -4.98 32.02 24.64
N ALA A 379 -6.24 31.74 25.02
CA ALA A 379 -6.57 31.23 26.36
C ALA A 379 -6.16 29.75 26.49
N THR A 380 -6.46 28.92 25.49
CA THR A 380 -6.03 27.52 25.43
C THR A 380 -4.51 27.41 25.42
N ALA A 381 -3.83 28.22 24.60
CA ALA A 381 -2.38 28.25 24.51
C ALA A 381 -1.74 28.60 25.86
N ARG A 382 -2.26 29.62 26.53
CA ARG A 382 -1.83 30.04 27.85
C ARG A 382 -2.02 28.91 28.87
N ALA A 383 -3.21 28.30 28.90
CA ALA A 383 -3.51 27.20 29.82
C ALA A 383 -2.54 26.02 29.64
N VAL A 384 -2.25 25.60 28.41
CA VAL A 384 -1.34 24.48 28.14
C VAL A 384 0.08 24.74 28.61
N LEU A 385 0.64 25.95 28.38
CA LEU A 385 1.99 26.28 28.83
C LEU A 385 2.09 26.36 30.36
N HIS A 386 1.12 27.00 31.03
CA HIS A 386 1.05 27.03 32.49
C HIS A 386 0.90 25.62 33.08
N TRP A 387 0.11 24.78 32.44
CA TRP A 387 -0.10 23.40 32.88
C TRP A 387 1.18 22.57 32.73
N ALA A 388 1.83 22.64 31.57
CA ALA A 388 3.10 21.96 31.32
C ALA A 388 4.19 22.37 32.34
N LYS A 389 4.22 23.66 32.72
CA LYS A 389 5.10 24.20 33.77
C LYS A 389 4.87 23.51 35.11
N ILE A 390 3.61 23.47 35.57
CA ILE A 390 3.22 22.84 36.84
C ILE A 390 3.56 21.36 36.84
N ILE A 391 3.22 20.65 35.76
CA ILE A 391 3.46 19.22 35.61
C ILE A 391 4.95 18.90 35.78
N VAL A 392 5.82 19.58 35.03
CA VAL A 392 7.27 19.28 35.08
C VAL A 392 7.90 19.75 36.39
N LYS A 393 7.45 20.85 36.98
CA LYS A 393 7.93 21.28 38.30
C LYS A 393 7.57 20.26 39.40
N ASN A 394 6.43 19.59 39.29
CA ASN A 394 5.86 18.71 40.31
C ASN A 394 5.82 17.23 39.91
N TYR A 395 6.56 16.80 38.88
CA TYR A 395 6.40 15.47 38.28
C TYR A 395 6.61 14.30 39.28
N ARG A 396 7.45 14.49 40.30
CA ARG A 396 7.70 13.48 41.35
C ARG A 396 6.54 13.31 42.33
N LEU A 397 5.64 14.29 42.39
CA LEU A 397 4.42 14.26 43.20
C LEU A 397 3.22 13.72 42.42
N CYS A 398 3.41 13.32 41.16
CA CYS A 398 2.37 12.85 40.26
C CYS A 398 2.46 11.31 40.13
N PRO A 399 1.69 10.52 40.90
CA PRO A 399 1.85 9.05 40.96
C PRO A 399 1.12 8.26 39.87
N SER A 400 0.05 8.82 39.28
CA SER A 400 -0.84 8.08 38.38
C SER A 400 -0.19 7.75 37.03
N ARG A 401 -0.32 6.48 36.60
CA ARG A 401 0.27 5.95 35.35
C ARG A 401 -0.73 5.07 34.58
N PRO A 402 -1.94 5.58 34.22
CA PRO A 402 -2.93 4.78 33.50
C PRO A 402 -2.38 4.16 32.21
N LEU A 403 -1.51 4.87 31.48
CA LEU A 403 -0.93 4.39 30.22
C LEU A 403 0.10 3.26 30.37
N ALA A 404 0.43 2.84 31.61
CA ALA A 404 1.19 1.61 31.86
C ALA A 404 0.33 0.34 31.65
N SER A 405 -1.00 0.48 31.71
CA SER A 405 -1.95 -0.60 31.40
C SER A 405 -2.04 -0.81 29.88
N PRO A 406 -1.83 -2.05 29.38
CA PRO A 406 -1.95 -2.33 27.94
C PRO A 406 -3.30 -1.91 27.34
N LEU A 407 -4.39 -2.14 28.09
CA LEU A 407 -5.75 -1.81 27.67
C LEU A 407 -5.95 -0.30 27.51
N LEU A 408 -5.49 0.50 28.48
CA LEU A 408 -5.65 1.95 28.46
C LEU A 408 -4.71 2.60 27.45
N GLN A 409 -3.52 2.03 27.28
CA GLN A 409 -2.60 2.43 26.21
C GLN A 409 -3.23 2.19 24.83
N GLU A 410 -3.93 1.06 24.63
CA GLU A 410 -4.66 0.79 23.39
C GLU A 410 -5.81 1.78 23.19
N ALA A 411 -6.55 2.08 24.26
CA ALA A 411 -7.62 3.07 24.24
C ALA A 411 -7.12 4.46 23.82
N PHE A 412 -5.94 4.87 24.30
CA PHE A 412 -5.28 6.12 23.90
C PHE A 412 -5.00 6.13 22.39
N TYR A 413 -4.30 5.12 21.86
CA TYR A 413 -3.99 5.05 20.43
C TYR A 413 -5.22 4.91 19.52
N LYS A 414 -6.34 4.38 20.05
CA LYS A 414 -7.62 4.28 19.35
C LYS A 414 -8.54 5.48 19.58
N ALA A 415 -8.14 6.47 20.37
CA ALA A 415 -8.96 7.62 20.78
C ALA A 415 -10.34 7.21 21.35
N LYS A 416 -10.32 6.26 22.29
CA LYS A 416 -11.51 5.79 23.05
C LYS A 416 -11.58 6.49 24.40
N THR A 417 -11.95 7.77 24.37
CA THR A 417 -12.02 8.64 25.57
C THR A 417 -12.96 8.11 26.65
N ASP A 418 -14.04 7.41 26.28
CA ASP A 418 -14.98 6.81 27.24
C ASP A 418 -14.31 5.81 28.20
N LEU A 419 -13.29 5.07 27.75
CA LEU A 419 -12.53 4.13 28.59
C LEU A 419 -11.44 4.80 29.43
N LEU A 420 -11.18 6.08 29.19
CA LEU A 420 -10.10 6.87 29.79
C LEU A 420 -10.63 7.95 30.74
N HIS A 421 -11.93 8.22 30.73
CA HIS A 421 -12.55 9.37 31.41
C HIS A 421 -12.25 9.39 32.91
N ASP A 422 -12.46 8.28 33.61
CA ASP A 422 -12.29 8.24 35.07
C ASP A 422 -10.83 8.42 35.50
N GLU A 423 -9.91 7.86 34.72
CA GLU A 423 -8.46 8.04 34.92
C GLU A 423 -8.05 9.50 34.69
N VAL A 424 -8.55 10.14 33.64
CA VAL A 424 -8.28 11.55 33.35
C VAL A 424 -8.88 12.45 34.43
N LYS A 425 -10.09 12.17 34.90
CA LYS A 425 -10.69 12.90 36.02
C LYS A 425 -9.82 12.81 37.27
N GLY A 426 -9.35 11.61 37.63
CA GLY A 426 -8.42 11.41 38.75
C GLY A 426 -7.12 12.19 38.60
N ILE A 427 -6.55 12.23 37.39
CA ILE A 427 -5.36 13.02 37.05
C ILE A 427 -5.60 14.53 37.27
N LEU A 428 -6.74 15.06 36.82
CA LEU A 428 -7.07 16.48 37.02
C LEU A 428 -7.27 16.81 38.50
N ASP A 429 -7.90 15.91 39.27
CA ASP A 429 -8.06 16.06 40.71
C ASP A 429 -6.70 16.05 41.46
N GLU A 430 -5.73 15.26 41.00
CA GLU A 430 -4.37 15.26 41.54
C GLU A 430 -3.63 16.58 41.26
N ILE A 431 -3.68 17.07 40.01
CA ILE A 431 -3.08 18.36 39.67
C ILE A 431 -3.71 19.49 40.49
N ALA A 432 -5.03 19.46 40.70
CA ALA A 432 -5.74 20.47 41.49
C ALA A 432 -5.33 20.53 42.97
N ARG A 433 -4.63 19.50 43.50
CA ARG A 433 -4.12 19.45 44.87
C ARG A 433 -2.69 19.97 45.02
N LEU A 434 -2.00 20.24 43.91
CA LEU A 434 -0.63 20.79 43.96
C LEU A 434 -0.68 22.27 44.36
N ASP A 435 0.27 22.69 45.19
CA ASP A 435 0.34 24.08 45.67
C ASP A 435 0.43 25.09 44.51
N ASP A 436 1.24 24.79 43.48
CA ASP A 436 1.41 25.63 42.30
C ASP A 436 0.14 25.77 41.44
N PHE A 437 -0.87 24.90 41.60
CA PHE A 437 -2.13 25.00 40.88
C PHE A 437 -3.00 26.14 41.42
N ALA A 438 -2.97 26.39 42.73
CA ALA A 438 -3.82 27.39 43.37
C ALA A 438 -3.63 28.78 42.74
N ASP A 439 -2.38 29.16 42.49
CA ASP A 439 -2.01 30.46 41.91
C ASP A 439 -2.38 30.61 40.43
N ARG A 440 -2.66 29.50 39.73
CA ARG A 440 -2.91 29.46 38.27
C ARG A 440 -4.30 28.93 37.92
N LYS A 441 -5.15 28.72 38.93
CA LYS A 441 -6.47 28.11 38.80
C LYS A 441 -7.33 28.80 37.74
N ASP A 442 -7.37 30.13 37.72
CA ASP A 442 -8.21 30.90 36.79
C ASP A 442 -7.80 30.70 35.33
N VAL A 443 -6.52 30.41 35.09
CA VAL A 443 -5.99 30.13 33.75
C VAL A 443 -6.30 28.69 33.31
N LEU A 444 -6.26 27.73 34.24
CA LEU A 444 -6.37 26.29 33.92
C LEU A 444 -7.81 25.76 33.93
N LEU A 445 -8.66 26.29 34.80
CA LEU A 445 -9.99 25.74 35.04
C LEU A 445 -10.88 25.69 33.79
N PRO A 446 -10.88 26.70 32.88
CA PRO A 446 -11.67 26.63 31.65
C PRO A 446 -11.30 25.42 30.76
N LEU A 447 -10.00 25.17 30.58
CA LEU A 447 -9.53 24.02 29.79
C LEU A 447 -9.88 22.69 30.48
N PHE A 448 -9.77 22.62 31.80
CA PHE A 448 -10.11 21.40 32.55
C PHE A 448 -11.61 21.08 32.46
N GLN A 449 -12.46 22.10 32.54
CA GLN A 449 -13.91 21.95 32.33
C GLN A 449 -14.22 21.47 30.91
N GLN A 450 -13.51 21.99 29.92
CA GLN A 450 -13.66 21.56 28.53
C GLN A 450 -13.26 20.09 28.32
N ILE A 451 -12.15 19.65 28.92
CA ILE A 451 -11.69 18.26 28.92
C ILE A 451 -12.73 17.33 29.54
N LEU A 452 -13.24 17.67 30.73
CA LEU A 452 -14.25 16.88 31.43
C LEU A 452 -15.59 16.83 30.68
N ALA A 453 -15.92 17.86 29.91
CA ALA A 453 -17.12 17.91 29.07
C ALA A 453 -16.98 17.15 27.73
N HIS A 454 -15.78 16.64 27.39
CA HIS A 454 -15.47 16.04 26.09
C HIS A 454 -15.75 17.00 24.92
N THR A 455 -15.58 18.30 25.14
CA THR A 455 -15.88 19.32 24.12
C THR A 455 -14.63 19.59 23.30
N PRO A 456 -14.57 19.19 22.02
CA PRO A 456 -13.39 19.44 21.20
C PRO A 456 -13.18 20.95 21.01
N TRP A 457 -11.91 21.37 20.97
CA TRP A 457 -11.58 22.74 20.56
C TRP A 457 -11.90 22.95 19.08
N ASP A 458 -12.08 24.20 18.66
CA ASP A 458 -12.34 24.52 17.26
C ASP A 458 -11.04 24.67 16.46
N ASP A 459 -10.45 23.53 16.11
CA ASP A 459 -9.29 23.42 15.21
C ASP A 459 -9.71 23.40 13.72
N SER A 460 -10.88 23.95 13.39
CA SER A 460 -11.37 24.13 12.00
C SER A 460 -11.39 25.59 11.55
N SER A 461 -11.43 26.51 12.52
CA SER A 461 -11.36 27.95 12.33
C SER A 461 -9.96 28.45 11.95
N ASP A 462 -9.91 29.61 11.30
CA ASP A 462 -8.64 30.28 10.97
C ASP A 462 -7.99 30.81 12.25
N LEU A 463 -6.77 30.36 12.52
CA LEU A 463 -5.98 30.77 13.69
C LEU A 463 -5.89 32.28 13.85
N ARG A 464 -5.79 33.04 12.75
CA ARG A 464 -5.68 34.51 12.84
C ARG A 464 -6.95 35.10 13.43
N THR A 465 -8.12 34.59 13.05
CA THR A 465 -9.40 35.03 13.62
C THR A 465 -9.50 34.68 15.10
N ALA A 466 -9.11 33.46 15.49
CA ALA A 466 -9.12 33.02 16.88
C ALA A 466 -8.19 33.85 17.78
N TRP A 467 -7.07 34.34 17.23
CA TRP A 467 -6.11 35.21 17.91
C TRP A 467 -6.40 36.73 17.76
N GLY A 468 -7.54 37.11 17.17
CA GLY A 468 -7.88 38.53 17.00
C GLY A 468 -6.96 39.30 16.05
N ILE A 469 -6.37 38.62 15.07
CA ILE A 469 -5.51 39.20 14.03
C ILE A 469 -6.34 39.52 12.80
N ALA A 470 -6.32 40.78 12.36
CA ALA A 470 -7.07 41.24 11.18
C ALA A 470 -6.54 40.59 9.89
N ILE A 471 -7.46 40.07 9.06
CA ILE A 471 -7.15 39.45 7.77
C ILE A 471 -7.51 40.44 6.65
N PRO A 472 -6.54 40.94 5.86
CA PRO A 472 -6.81 41.84 4.75
C PRO A 472 -7.66 41.19 3.64
N ASP A 473 -8.41 42.01 2.89
CA ASP A 473 -9.20 41.54 1.74
C ASP A 473 -8.32 41.38 0.48
N LYS A 474 -7.32 40.49 0.57
CA LYS A 474 -6.45 40.09 -0.55
C LYS A 474 -6.65 38.60 -0.85
N PHE A 475 -6.58 38.22 -2.11
CA PHE A 475 -6.74 36.83 -2.55
C PHE A 475 -5.43 36.27 -3.11
N TYR A 476 -5.08 35.06 -2.68
CA TYR A 476 -3.97 34.29 -3.21
C TYR A 476 -4.42 33.51 -4.45
N THR A 477 -3.84 33.85 -5.60
CA THR A 477 -3.98 33.11 -6.87
C THR A 477 -2.77 32.21 -7.05
N THR A 478 -3.00 30.95 -7.38
CA THR A 478 -1.91 29.98 -7.55
C THR A 478 -1.40 30.04 -8.99
N PRO A 479 -0.08 30.19 -9.20
CA PRO A 479 0.48 30.17 -10.55
C PRO A 479 0.26 28.81 -11.23
N ALA A 480 0.27 28.78 -12.57
CA ALA A 480 0.36 27.54 -13.33
C ALA A 480 1.75 26.94 -13.11
N LEU A 481 1.83 25.82 -12.39
CA LEU A 481 3.08 25.14 -12.02
C LEU A 481 3.24 23.78 -12.69
N ALA A 482 4.50 23.42 -12.95
CA ALA A 482 4.96 22.11 -13.38
C ALA A 482 6.06 21.62 -12.42
N PHE A 483 5.81 20.51 -11.76
CA PHE A 483 6.66 19.96 -10.72
C PHE A 483 7.62 18.92 -11.31
N LEU A 484 8.91 19.23 -11.38
CA LEU A 484 9.97 18.41 -12.01
C LEU A 484 11.10 18.07 -11.03
N SER A 485 11.56 16.82 -11.04
CA SER A 485 12.66 16.34 -10.21
C SER A 485 14.00 16.98 -10.57
N GLY A 486 15.03 16.83 -9.73
CA GLY A 486 16.38 17.31 -10.04
C GLY A 486 16.93 16.75 -11.37
N PRO A 487 16.93 15.41 -11.55
CA PRO A 487 17.36 14.77 -12.80
C PRO A 487 16.59 15.25 -14.03
N LEU A 488 15.26 15.42 -13.94
CA LEU A 488 14.44 15.90 -15.05
C LEU A 488 14.74 17.35 -15.43
N ARG A 489 14.94 18.22 -14.43
CA ARG A 489 15.33 19.62 -14.65
C ARG A 489 16.68 19.72 -15.36
N THR A 490 17.67 18.95 -14.91
CA THR A 490 18.98 18.86 -15.55
C THR A 490 18.88 18.33 -16.98
N TRP A 491 18.10 17.27 -17.20
CA TRP A 491 17.90 16.69 -18.54
C TRP A 491 17.20 17.65 -19.52
N LEU A 492 16.27 18.48 -19.02
CA LEU A 492 15.59 19.51 -19.81
C LEU A 492 16.38 20.81 -19.96
N GLY A 493 17.36 21.05 -19.08
CA GLY A 493 18.11 22.30 -19.00
C GLY A 493 17.33 23.46 -18.42
N VAL A 494 16.36 23.20 -17.52
CA VAL A 494 15.48 24.22 -16.92
C VAL A 494 15.74 24.39 -15.42
N SER A 495 15.62 25.63 -14.94
CA SER A 495 15.77 25.99 -13.53
C SER A 495 14.42 26.29 -12.86
N ARG A 496 14.40 26.29 -11.51
CA ARG A 496 13.22 26.70 -10.75
C ARG A 496 12.79 28.12 -11.14
N GLY A 497 11.49 28.33 -11.31
CA GLY A 497 10.86 29.60 -11.68
C GLY A 497 10.84 29.87 -13.18
N GLU A 498 11.61 29.14 -13.99
CA GLU A 498 11.61 29.31 -15.44
C GLU A 498 10.32 28.79 -16.08
N ALA A 499 9.97 29.34 -17.24
CA ALA A 499 8.80 28.90 -18.01
C ALA A 499 9.08 27.58 -18.74
N LEU A 500 8.14 26.65 -18.65
CA LEU A 500 8.11 25.38 -19.35
C LEU A 500 6.83 25.30 -20.19
N SER A 501 7.01 25.01 -21.48
CA SER A 501 5.91 24.70 -22.38
C SER A 501 5.51 23.23 -22.23
N ILE A 502 4.26 22.96 -21.88
CA ILE A 502 3.75 21.59 -21.70
C ILE A 502 2.70 21.32 -22.77
N ARG A 503 2.81 20.19 -23.45
CA ARG A 503 1.83 19.71 -24.44
C ARG A 503 1.11 18.45 -23.93
N ALA A 504 -0.22 18.46 -24.02
CA ALA A 504 -1.09 17.31 -23.77
C ALA A 504 -2.00 17.10 -25.00
N GLY A 505 -1.65 16.14 -25.85
CA GLY A 505 -2.29 16.00 -27.16
C GLY A 505 -2.12 17.27 -28.01
N ALA A 506 -3.24 17.94 -28.33
CA ALA A 506 -3.23 19.19 -29.09
C ALA A 506 -3.18 20.46 -28.21
N ALA A 507 -3.43 20.36 -26.91
CA ALA A 507 -3.39 21.49 -25.99
C ALA A 507 -1.96 21.80 -25.56
N VAL A 508 -1.65 23.10 -25.41
CA VAL A 508 -0.35 23.59 -24.94
C VAL A 508 -0.58 24.64 -23.85
N ALA A 509 0.17 24.57 -22.76
CA ALA A 509 0.12 25.53 -21.67
C ALA A 509 1.53 25.94 -21.24
N GLN A 510 1.66 27.16 -20.70
CA GLN A 510 2.88 27.64 -20.05
C GLN A 510 2.73 27.45 -18.54
N ALA A 511 3.77 26.90 -17.91
CA ALA A 511 3.84 26.74 -16.48
C ALA A 511 5.24 27.10 -15.96
N GLN A 512 5.31 27.62 -14.73
CA GLN A 512 6.59 27.79 -14.06
C GLN A 512 7.09 26.46 -13.51
N VAL A 513 8.37 26.18 -13.71
CA VAL A 513 9.04 25.00 -13.17
C VAL A 513 9.19 25.17 -11.67
N GLU A 514 8.57 24.27 -10.93
CA GLU A 514 8.88 24.08 -9.52
C GLU A 514 9.52 22.69 -9.35
N PRO A 515 10.34 22.51 -8.31
CA PRO A 515 10.87 21.20 -7.99
C PRO A 515 9.74 20.22 -7.63
N ALA A 516 9.89 18.92 -7.95
CA ALA A 516 8.89 17.88 -7.68
C ALA A 516 8.56 17.66 -6.18
N ALA A 517 7.69 16.67 -5.87
CA ALA A 517 7.52 16.10 -4.53
C ALA A 517 8.21 14.71 -4.32
N ASP A 518 8.80 14.14 -5.37
CA ASP A 518 9.83 13.11 -5.25
C ASP A 518 11.09 13.56 -6.04
N PRO A 519 12.28 13.70 -5.41
CA PRO A 519 13.45 14.30 -6.06
C PRO A 519 14.12 13.40 -7.10
N GLU A 520 13.79 12.12 -7.09
CA GLU A 520 14.22 11.14 -8.09
C GLU A 520 13.06 10.77 -9.03
N SER A 521 11.94 11.49 -8.97
CA SER A 521 10.76 11.16 -9.76
C SER A 521 11.08 11.24 -11.26
N ALA A 522 10.71 10.19 -11.99
CA ALA A 522 10.72 10.18 -13.44
C ALA A 522 9.44 10.77 -14.08
N PHE A 523 8.54 11.33 -13.26
CA PHE A 523 7.26 11.86 -13.69
C PHE A 523 7.16 13.37 -13.44
N VAL A 524 6.27 14.02 -14.20
CA VAL A 524 5.85 15.41 -13.95
C VAL A 524 4.48 15.43 -13.29
N GLN A 525 4.34 16.28 -12.28
CA GLN A 525 3.04 16.63 -11.70
C GLN A 525 2.65 18.05 -12.11
N LEU A 526 1.36 18.31 -12.22
CA LEU A 526 0.83 19.58 -12.68
C LEU A 526 -0.04 20.22 -11.60
N SER A 527 0.02 21.54 -11.48
CA SER A 527 -0.99 22.28 -10.73
C SER A 527 -2.38 22.11 -11.39
N PRO A 528 -3.50 22.20 -10.63
CA PRO A 528 -4.85 22.22 -11.19
C PRO A 528 -5.03 23.28 -12.28
N GLU A 529 -4.42 24.44 -12.11
CA GLU A 529 -4.42 25.54 -13.07
C GLU A 529 -3.75 25.11 -14.40
N THR A 530 -2.56 24.50 -14.34
CA THR A 530 -1.89 23.94 -15.52
C THR A 530 -2.72 22.83 -16.17
N ALA A 531 -3.32 21.93 -15.37
CA ALA A 531 -4.15 20.84 -15.88
C ALA A 531 -5.40 21.37 -16.59
N GLN A 532 -6.05 22.41 -16.07
CA GLN A 532 -7.20 23.06 -16.69
C GLN A 532 -6.83 23.71 -18.03
N LEU A 533 -5.70 24.43 -18.11
CA LEU A 533 -5.20 25.02 -19.36
C LEU A 533 -4.90 23.95 -20.41
N LEU A 534 -4.46 22.77 -19.99
CA LEU A 534 -4.24 21.60 -20.84
C LEU A 534 -5.52 20.79 -21.13
N GLN A 535 -6.68 21.22 -20.63
CA GLN A 535 -7.96 20.51 -20.76
C GLN A 535 -7.87 19.06 -20.26
N LEU A 536 -7.24 18.87 -19.10
CA LEU A 536 -7.11 17.58 -18.43
C LEU A 536 -8.11 17.49 -17.26
N PRO A 537 -8.61 16.29 -16.94
CA PRO A 537 -9.48 16.11 -15.79
C PRO A 537 -8.74 16.48 -14.50
N ALA A 538 -9.45 17.11 -13.57
CA ALA A 538 -8.97 17.40 -12.22
C ALA A 538 -8.84 16.09 -11.43
N LEU A 539 -7.67 15.45 -11.53
CA LEU A 539 -7.34 14.22 -10.84
C LEU A 539 -6.28 14.52 -9.78
N GLU A 540 -6.60 14.23 -8.52
CA GLU A 540 -5.67 14.40 -7.41
C GLU A 540 -4.40 13.57 -7.61
N ASN A 541 -3.23 14.18 -7.37
CA ASN A 541 -1.92 13.52 -7.38
C ASN A 541 -1.61 12.72 -8.67
N GLN A 542 -2.11 13.19 -9.82
CA GLN A 542 -1.85 12.54 -11.11
C GLN A 542 -0.41 12.79 -11.57
N ASN A 543 0.36 11.70 -11.68
CA ASN A 543 1.67 11.69 -12.31
C ASN A 543 1.53 11.51 -13.84
N TYR A 544 2.38 12.16 -14.62
CA TYR A 544 2.48 11.97 -16.06
C TYR A 544 3.90 11.58 -16.46
N SER A 545 4.02 10.60 -17.37
CA SER A 545 5.29 10.41 -18.08
C SER A 545 5.46 11.56 -19.08
N LEU A 546 6.69 11.83 -19.47
CA LEU A 546 7.03 12.97 -20.30
C LEU A 546 8.08 12.59 -21.35
N LEU A 547 8.04 13.31 -22.47
CA LEU A 547 9.03 13.27 -23.54
C LEU A 547 9.50 14.70 -23.81
N ARG A 548 10.75 14.85 -24.26
CA ARG A 548 11.28 16.15 -24.68
C ARG A 548 10.61 16.55 -25.99
N ASP A 549 10.10 17.77 -26.05
CA ASP A 549 9.36 18.32 -27.19
C ASP A 549 9.95 19.67 -27.62
N GLY A 550 11.28 19.80 -27.52
CA GLY A 550 12.05 21.00 -27.86
C GLY A 550 12.91 21.54 -26.70
N VAL A 551 13.26 22.82 -26.80
CA VAL A 551 13.93 23.58 -25.73
C VAL A 551 12.88 24.04 -24.74
N HIS A 552 13.05 23.69 -23.46
CA HIS A 552 12.12 24.04 -22.37
C HIS A 552 10.67 23.64 -22.69
N ALA A 553 10.51 22.51 -23.38
CA ALA A 553 9.23 22.01 -23.84
C ALA A 553 9.13 20.50 -23.63
N ILE A 554 8.00 20.06 -23.08
CA ILE A 554 7.69 18.64 -22.86
C ILE A 554 6.33 18.27 -23.43
N ARG A 555 6.21 17.01 -23.85
CA ARG A 555 4.93 16.35 -24.12
C ARG A 555 4.65 15.35 -23.01
N ILE A 556 3.48 15.45 -22.40
CA ILE A 556 3.04 14.52 -21.36
C ILE A 556 2.14 13.42 -21.93
N GLY A 557 2.17 12.24 -21.31
CA GLY A 557 1.43 11.07 -21.72
C GLY A 557 2.01 9.76 -21.15
N PRO A 558 1.68 8.60 -21.72
CA PRO A 558 0.73 8.42 -22.80
C PRO A 558 -0.73 8.51 -22.31
N PHE A 559 -1.61 8.92 -23.23
CA PHE A 559 -3.05 8.82 -23.10
C PHE A 559 -3.51 7.44 -23.58
N LEU A 560 -3.86 6.55 -22.65
CA LEU A 560 -4.32 5.19 -22.93
C LEU A 560 -5.84 5.16 -23.08
N GLY A 561 -6.31 4.96 -24.31
CA GLY A 561 -7.73 4.79 -24.60
C GLY A 561 -8.16 3.33 -24.47
N ILE A 562 -9.03 3.02 -23.50
CA ILE A 562 -9.65 1.70 -23.37
C ILE A 562 -10.97 1.70 -24.15
N LEU A 563 -11.00 1.02 -25.30
CA LEU A 563 -12.21 0.91 -26.10
C LEU A 563 -13.15 -0.12 -25.45
N GLY A 564 -14.33 0.31 -25.02
CA GLY A 564 -15.29 -0.49 -24.25
C GLY A 564 -16.75 -0.26 -24.65
N PRO A 565 -17.69 -0.94 -23.98
CA PRO A 565 -19.13 -0.79 -24.23
C PRO A 565 -19.62 0.61 -23.81
N ARG A 566 -20.85 0.96 -24.21
CA ARG A 566 -21.48 2.21 -23.76
C ARG A 566 -21.63 2.22 -22.24
N ALA A 567 -21.44 3.40 -21.64
CA ALA A 567 -21.67 3.64 -20.22
C ALA A 567 -23.16 3.44 -19.87
N GLN A 568 -23.41 2.87 -18.69
CA GLN A 568 -24.74 2.63 -18.11
C GLN A 568 -24.85 3.34 -16.75
N HIS A 569 -26.04 3.34 -16.14
CA HIS A 569 -26.24 3.89 -14.79
C HIS A 569 -25.95 2.83 -13.70
N GLY A 570 -25.52 3.27 -12.51
CA GLY A 570 -25.32 2.41 -11.33
C GLY A 570 -23.89 1.87 -11.15
N GLU A 571 -23.72 0.93 -10.21
CA GLU A 571 -22.40 0.42 -9.79
C GLU A 571 -21.65 -0.35 -10.87
N LEU A 572 -22.37 -0.99 -11.80
CA LEU A 572 -21.83 -1.70 -12.96
C LEU A 572 -21.85 -0.82 -14.21
N PHE A 573 -21.26 0.37 -14.10
CA PHE A 573 -21.24 1.42 -15.13
C PHE A 573 -20.80 0.94 -16.53
N PHE A 574 -19.94 -0.08 -16.63
CA PHE A 574 -19.54 -0.76 -17.87
C PHE A 574 -19.83 -2.28 -17.80
N GLY A 575 -20.92 -2.66 -17.14
CA GLY A 575 -21.29 -4.05 -16.90
C GLY A 575 -20.21 -4.83 -16.15
N ARG A 576 -19.98 -6.08 -16.57
CA ARG A 576 -19.02 -7.01 -15.93
C ARG A 576 -17.57 -6.51 -15.99
N GLN A 577 -17.24 -5.58 -16.88
CA GLN A 577 -15.88 -5.06 -17.05
C GLN A 577 -15.54 -3.86 -16.13
N THR A 578 -16.52 -3.29 -15.44
CA THR A 578 -16.35 -2.10 -14.58
C THR A 578 -15.18 -2.24 -13.60
N LYS A 579 -15.08 -3.40 -12.92
CA LYS A 579 -14.03 -3.66 -11.91
C LYS A 579 -12.62 -3.72 -12.52
N ILE A 580 -12.47 -4.28 -13.73
CA ILE A 580 -11.16 -4.37 -14.37
C ILE A 580 -10.72 -3.01 -14.92
N TYR A 581 -11.63 -2.21 -15.47
CA TYR A 581 -11.31 -0.86 -15.93
C TYR A 581 -10.83 0.05 -14.80
N ARG A 582 -11.54 0.07 -13.65
CA ARG A 582 -11.08 0.80 -12.45
C ARG A 582 -9.67 0.40 -12.04
N ARG A 583 -9.38 -0.91 -12.05
CA ARG A 583 -8.06 -1.43 -11.71
C ARG A 583 -6.99 -1.01 -12.71
N ILE A 584 -7.25 -1.12 -14.02
CA ILE A 584 -6.32 -0.69 -15.06
C ILE A 584 -6.02 0.81 -14.90
N ILE A 585 -7.04 1.65 -14.74
CA ILE A 585 -6.89 3.09 -14.56
C ILE A 585 -6.04 3.41 -13.32
N ARG A 586 -6.35 2.80 -12.17
CA ARG A 586 -5.57 3.00 -10.94
C ARG A 586 -4.10 2.62 -11.13
N MET A 587 -3.84 1.50 -11.79
CA MET A 587 -2.47 1.03 -12.03
C MET A 587 -1.75 1.88 -13.09
N ALA A 588 -2.47 2.35 -14.11
CA ALA A 588 -1.98 3.28 -15.12
C ALA A 588 -1.46 4.58 -14.49
N ARG A 589 -2.18 5.14 -13.51
CA ARG A 589 -1.72 6.32 -12.75
C ARG A 589 -0.36 6.11 -12.09
N SER A 590 -0.16 4.96 -11.44
CA SER A 590 1.13 4.64 -10.81
C SER A 590 2.29 4.50 -11.80
N LYS A 591 2.02 4.46 -13.11
CA LYS A 591 2.99 4.38 -14.20
C LYS A 591 3.06 5.65 -15.05
N GLY A 592 2.45 6.75 -14.59
CA GLY A 592 2.43 8.02 -15.32
C GLY A 592 1.60 7.97 -16.60
N ILE A 593 0.57 7.12 -16.66
CA ILE A 593 -0.31 6.93 -17.82
C ILE A 593 -1.69 7.50 -17.48
N CYS A 594 -2.23 8.35 -18.35
CA CYS A 594 -3.61 8.82 -18.24
C CYS A 594 -4.52 7.86 -19.01
N ALA A 595 -5.19 6.95 -18.30
CA ALA A 595 -6.08 5.96 -18.89
C ALA A 595 -7.56 6.33 -18.72
N PHE A 596 -8.35 6.15 -19.77
CA PHE A 596 -9.79 6.41 -19.78
C PHE A 596 -10.54 5.41 -20.65
N VAL A 597 -11.82 5.18 -20.34
CA VAL A 597 -12.70 4.29 -21.12
C VAL A 597 -13.53 5.12 -22.08
N PHE A 598 -13.61 4.72 -23.35
CA PHE A 598 -14.45 5.36 -24.35
C PHE A 598 -15.16 4.32 -25.23
N ASN A 599 -16.23 4.74 -25.89
CA ASN A 599 -17.01 3.90 -26.78
C ASN A 599 -16.79 4.30 -28.25
N VAL A 600 -17.26 3.49 -29.20
CA VAL A 600 -17.15 3.76 -30.64
C VAL A 600 -17.78 5.10 -31.04
N ASP A 601 -18.81 5.57 -30.35
CA ASP A 601 -19.48 6.84 -30.71
C ASP A 601 -18.81 8.09 -30.08
N SER A 602 -17.73 7.91 -29.32
CA SER A 602 -17.14 8.96 -28.46
C SER A 602 -16.20 9.95 -29.16
N ILE A 603 -15.80 9.71 -30.41
CA ILE A 603 -14.86 10.61 -31.10
C ILE A 603 -15.63 11.81 -31.64
N VAL A 604 -15.21 13.02 -31.25
CA VAL A 604 -15.82 14.27 -31.72
C VAL A 604 -15.17 14.68 -33.06
N PRO A 605 -15.92 14.71 -34.18
CA PRO A 605 -15.38 15.11 -35.48
C PRO A 605 -14.78 16.53 -35.44
N GLY A 606 -13.64 16.73 -36.11
CA GLY A 606 -12.98 18.04 -36.21
C GLY A 606 -12.17 18.50 -34.99
N LYS A 607 -12.43 17.98 -33.77
CA LYS A 607 -11.77 18.44 -32.53
C LYS A 607 -10.54 17.65 -32.10
N ARG A 608 -10.25 16.49 -32.72
CA ARG A 608 -9.18 15.55 -32.30
C ARG A 608 -9.23 15.27 -30.78
N THR A 609 -10.43 15.06 -30.24
CA THR A 609 -10.67 14.67 -28.85
C THR A 609 -11.64 13.49 -28.77
N VAL A 610 -11.62 12.79 -27.64
CA VAL A 610 -12.47 11.64 -27.36
C VAL A 610 -13.20 11.85 -26.05
N ARG A 611 -14.54 11.81 -26.08
CA ARG A 611 -15.35 11.84 -24.86
C ARG A 611 -15.27 10.49 -24.15
N GLY A 612 -14.64 10.46 -23.00
CA GLY A 612 -14.39 9.24 -22.22
C GLY A 612 -14.77 9.40 -20.75
N TYR A 613 -14.50 8.35 -19.98
CA TYR A 613 -14.72 8.30 -18.54
C TYR A 613 -13.47 7.85 -17.80
N VAL A 614 -13.17 8.50 -16.69
CA VAL A 614 -12.08 8.14 -15.76
C VAL A 614 -12.63 7.94 -14.34
N SER A 615 -12.07 7.01 -13.57
CA SER A 615 -12.44 6.77 -12.17
C SER A 615 -11.63 7.65 -11.23
N THR A 616 -12.22 8.28 -10.21
CA THR A 616 -11.50 9.15 -9.24
C THR A 616 -10.45 8.42 -8.41
N GLY A 617 -10.63 7.13 -8.14
CA GLY A 617 -9.66 6.32 -7.39
C GLY A 617 -9.68 6.54 -5.86
N SER A 618 -10.63 7.29 -5.32
CA SER A 618 -10.89 7.47 -3.88
C SER A 618 -11.79 6.35 -3.31
N GLU A 619 -11.96 6.28 -1.98
CA GLU A 619 -12.80 5.26 -1.32
C GLU A 619 -14.27 5.27 -1.83
N ASN A 620 -14.74 6.39 -2.40
CA ASN A 620 -16.03 6.55 -3.09
C ASN A 620 -15.85 6.68 -4.62
N GLU A 621 -15.31 5.66 -5.30
CA GLU A 621 -14.97 5.70 -6.74
C GLU A 621 -16.16 6.06 -7.67
N GLN A 622 -16.16 7.31 -8.16
CA GLN A 622 -17.10 7.80 -9.18
C GLN A 622 -16.47 7.81 -10.57
N TRP A 623 -17.30 7.60 -11.60
CA TRP A 623 -16.91 7.74 -13.00
C TRP A 623 -17.17 9.18 -13.46
N ILE A 624 -16.11 9.87 -13.89
CA ILE A 624 -16.17 11.26 -14.34
C ILE A 624 -16.10 11.29 -15.87
N PRO A 625 -17.11 11.84 -16.56
CA PRO A 625 -17.02 12.12 -18.00
C PRO A 625 -16.05 13.28 -18.26
N HIS A 626 -15.21 13.15 -19.29
CA HIS A 626 -14.31 14.23 -19.72
C HIS A 626 -14.02 14.13 -21.23
N ASP A 627 -13.70 15.25 -21.85
CA ASP A 627 -13.18 15.28 -23.23
C ASP A 627 -11.66 15.13 -23.17
N PHE A 628 -11.14 13.96 -23.51
CA PHE A 628 -9.71 13.66 -23.47
C PHE A 628 -9.05 14.00 -24.81
N PRO A 629 -7.73 14.24 -24.82
CA PRO A 629 -6.93 14.15 -26.04
C PRO A 629 -7.17 12.83 -26.79
N MET A 630 -6.91 12.81 -28.11
CA MET A 630 -6.84 11.51 -28.82
C MET A 630 -5.86 10.57 -28.09
N PRO A 631 -6.22 9.29 -27.92
CA PRO A 631 -5.31 8.30 -27.33
C PRO A 631 -4.00 8.21 -28.11
N ASP A 632 -2.89 8.05 -27.39
CA ASP A 632 -1.60 7.70 -27.97
C ASP A 632 -1.51 6.18 -28.25
N VAL A 633 -2.31 5.39 -27.55
CA VAL A 633 -2.37 3.93 -27.70
C VAL A 633 -3.75 3.42 -27.29
N ILE A 634 -4.24 2.38 -27.96
CA ILE A 634 -5.56 1.80 -27.71
C ILE A 634 -5.44 0.40 -27.11
N TYR A 635 -6.18 0.19 -26.01
CA TYR A 635 -6.48 -1.14 -25.49
C TYR A 635 -7.92 -1.51 -25.82
N ASP A 636 -8.09 -2.35 -26.84
CA ASP A 636 -9.43 -2.76 -27.28
C ASP A 636 -9.99 -3.92 -26.43
N ARG A 637 -10.96 -3.57 -25.57
CA ARG A 637 -11.70 -4.48 -24.70
C ARG A 637 -13.20 -4.51 -25.03
N MET A 638 -13.57 -4.13 -26.26
CA MET A 638 -14.95 -4.16 -26.72
C MET A 638 -15.35 -5.55 -27.20
N PHE A 639 -16.39 -6.11 -26.61
CA PHE A 639 -17.07 -7.32 -27.05
C PHE A 639 -18.41 -6.87 -27.65
N ALA A 640 -18.59 -7.07 -28.94
CA ALA A 640 -19.81 -6.71 -29.66
C ALA A 640 -20.40 -8.00 -30.22
N ASP A 641 -21.66 -8.27 -29.88
CA ASP A 641 -22.36 -9.49 -30.27
C ASP A 641 -23.45 -9.21 -31.32
N GLU A 642 -23.96 -7.97 -31.35
CA GLU A 642 -24.96 -7.54 -32.33
C GLU A 642 -24.29 -7.10 -33.63
N TYR A 643 -24.84 -7.54 -34.77
CA TYR A 643 -24.28 -7.25 -36.10
C TYR A 643 -24.01 -5.75 -36.33
N ALA A 644 -24.96 -4.89 -35.94
CA ALA A 644 -24.82 -3.44 -36.09
C ALA A 644 -23.69 -2.86 -35.22
N GLU A 645 -23.49 -3.38 -34.00
CA GLU A 645 -22.42 -2.94 -33.11
C GLU A 645 -21.05 -3.44 -33.58
N VAL A 646 -20.98 -4.68 -34.10
CA VAL A 646 -19.77 -5.25 -34.71
C VAL A 646 -19.32 -4.39 -35.90
N TYR A 647 -20.25 -4.03 -36.79
CA TYR A 647 -19.94 -3.19 -37.94
C TYR A 647 -19.37 -1.82 -37.52
N ARG A 648 -20.03 -1.13 -36.58
CA ARG A 648 -19.56 0.17 -36.07
C ARG A 648 -18.20 0.05 -35.37
N ALA A 649 -17.99 -0.99 -34.58
CA ALA A 649 -16.72 -1.22 -33.91
C ALA A 649 -15.57 -1.45 -34.90
N ASN A 650 -15.81 -2.19 -35.98
CA ASN A 650 -14.82 -2.41 -37.04
C ASN A 650 -14.51 -1.12 -37.80
N ALA A 651 -15.52 -0.35 -38.20
CA ALA A 651 -15.31 0.95 -38.83
C ALA A 651 -14.52 1.92 -37.92
N MET A 652 -14.79 1.89 -36.62
CA MET A 652 -14.04 2.69 -35.64
C MET A 652 -12.58 2.25 -35.52
N ARG A 653 -12.33 0.94 -35.45
CA ARG A 653 -10.99 0.36 -35.39
C ARG A 653 -10.16 0.79 -36.60
N GLU A 654 -10.73 0.68 -37.80
CA GLU A 654 -10.08 1.11 -39.04
C GLU A 654 -9.76 2.60 -39.02
N ARG A 655 -10.71 3.44 -38.58
CA ARG A 655 -10.50 4.88 -38.47
C ARG A 655 -9.37 5.22 -37.48
N LEU A 656 -9.36 4.59 -36.30
CA LEU A 656 -8.32 4.80 -35.29
C LEU A 656 -6.94 4.34 -35.78
N GLN A 657 -6.87 3.18 -36.43
CA GLN A 657 -5.62 2.59 -36.88
C GLN A 657 -5.04 3.28 -38.12
N TYR A 658 -5.85 3.52 -39.16
CA TYR A 658 -5.35 3.97 -40.45
C TYR A 658 -5.47 5.48 -40.65
N HIS A 659 -6.56 6.11 -40.20
CA HIS A 659 -6.74 7.55 -40.34
C HIS A 659 -6.01 8.34 -39.25
N TYR A 660 -6.18 7.95 -37.97
CA TYR A 660 -5.50 8.61 -36.85
C TYR A 660 -4.11 8.04 -36.54
N LYS A 661 -3.73 6.90 -37.14
CA LYS A 661 -2.42 6.25 -36.95
C LYS A 661 -2.11 5.89 -35.49
N ILE A 662 -3.14 5.55 -34.71
CA ILE A 662 -3.00 5.20 -33.29
C ILE A 662 -2.69 3.70 -33.18
N PRO A 663 -1.58 3.31 -32.53
CA PRO A 663 -1.26 1.91 -32.33
C PRO A 663 -2.22 1.23 -31.34
N PHE A 664 -2.44 -0.06 -31.55
CA PHE A 664 -3.23 -0.89 -30.66
C PHE A 664 -2.30 -1.85 -29.91
N ILE A 665 -2.61 -2.13 -28.64
CA ILE A 665 -1.95 -3.21 -27.90
C ILE A 665 -2.14 -4.55 -28.63
N ASN A 666 -3.35 -4.80 -29.10
CA ASN A 666 -3.67 -5.91 -30.01
C ASN A 666 -4.40 -5.35 -31.24
N PRO A 667 -3.87 -5.54 -32.46
CA PRO A 667 -4.42 -4.93 -33.66
C PRO A 667 -5.73 -5.62 -34.09
N PRO A 668 -6.61 -4.91 -34.82
CA PRO A 668 -7.84 -5.48 -35.37
C PRO A 668 -7.65 -6.75 -36.21
N SER A 669 -6.55 -6.87 -36.94
CA SER A 669 -6.16 -8.07 -37.70
C SER A 669 -6.04 -9.32 -36.80
N LEU A 670 -5.53 -9.17 -35.58
CA LEU A 670 -5.43 -10.27 -34.62
C LEU A 670 -6.81 -10.71 -34.11
N PHE A 671 -7.74 -9.78 -33.91
CA PHE A 671 -9.11 -10.14 -33.53
C PHE A 671 -9.83 -10.89 -34.65
N LYS A 672 -9.56 -10.55 -35.91
CA LYS A 672 -10.10 -11.29 -37.07
C LYS A 672 -9.57 -12.73 -37.12
N ILE A 673 -8.26 -12.94 -36.94
CA ILE A 673 -7.65 -14.28 -36.98
C ILE A 673 -8.06 -15.13 -35.78
N SER A 674 -7.98 -14.59 -34.56
CA SER A 674 -8.34 -15.33 -33.33
C SER A 674 -9.85 -15.53 -33.14
N GLY A 675 -10.68 -14.69 -33.76
CA GLY A 675 -12.14 -14.82 -33.73
C GLY A 675 -12.70 -15.92 -34.64
N ASP A 676 -11.86 -16.48 -35.53
CA ASP A 676 -12.21 -17.56 -36.46
C ASP A 676 -11.29 -18.77 -36.25
N LYS A 677 -11.90 -19.90 -35.88
CA LYS A 677 -11.19 -21.13 -35.53
C LYS A 677 -10.47 -21.75 -36.74
N MET A 678 -11.03 -21.65 -37.95
CA MET A 678 -10.35 -22.13 -39.16
C MET A 678 -9.19 -21.22 -39.55
N LEU A 679 -9.37 -19.90 -39.47
CA LEU A 679 -8.30 -18.97 -39.85
C LEU A 679 -7.08 -19.13 -38.92
N SER A 680 -7.30 -19.16 -37.61
CA SER A 680 -6.23 -19.40 -36.65
C SER A 680 -5.57 -20.77 -36.85
N HIS A 681 -6.35 -21.84 -37.08
CA HIS A 681 -5.81 -23.16 -37.38
C HIS A 681 -4.92 -23.15 -38.65
N ASN A 682 -5.42 -22.58 -39.75
CA ASN A 682 -4.69 -22.53 -41.02
C ASN A 682 -3.38 -21.75 -40.93
N VAL A 683 -3.34 -20.66 -40.14
CA VAL A 683 -2.10 -19.90 -39.91
C VAL A 683 -1.09 -20.75 -39.14
N LEU A 684 -1.53 -21.45 -38.08
CA LEU A 684 -0.65 -22.25 -37.23
C LEU A 684 -0.19 -23.55 -37.89
N GLN A 685 -1.05 -24.18 -38.70
CA GLN A 685 -0.76 -25.44 -39.39
C GLN A 685 0.39 -25.32 -40.41
N ARG A 686 0.65 -24.11 -40.92
CA ARG A 686 1.77 -23.85 -41.84
C ARG A 686 3.14 -23.94 -41.14
N HIS A 687 3.19 -23.88 -39.81
CA HIS A 687 4.44 -23.93 -39.07
C HIS A 687 4.80 -25.39 -38.71
N PRO A 688 5.95 -25.92 -39.16
CA PRO A 688 6.26 -27.36 -39.08
C PRO A 688 6.33 -27.89 -37.64
N GLU A 689 6.79 -27.07 -36.70
CA GLU A 689 6.85 -27.46 -35.29
C GLU A 689 5.55 -27.23 -34.49
N ILE A 690 4.57 -26.51 -35.06
CA ILE A 690 3.27 -26.28 -34.41
C ILE A 690 2.24 -27.28 -34.95
N ALA A 691 2.29 -27.61 -36.24
CA ALA A 691 1.33 -28.49 -36.90
C ALA A 691 1.07 -29.84 -36.19
N PRO A 692 2.10 -30.55 -35.66
CA PRO A 692 1.88 -31.80 -34.93
C PRO A 692 1.12 -31.64 -33.60
N HIS A 693 1.02 -30.41 -33.10
CA HIS A 693 0.34 -30.05 -31.87
C HIS A 693 -1.07 -29.49 -32.10
N LEU A 694 -1.57 -29.51 -33.33
CA LEU A 694 -2.94 -29.14 -33.66
C LEU A 694 -3.80 -30.39 -33.84
N PRO A 695 -5.05 -30.40 -33.34
CA PRO A 695 -6.00 -31.45 -33.68
C PRO A 695 -6.33 -31.41 -35.18
N ASP A 696 -6.56 -32.56 -35.80
CA ASP A 696 -7.08 -32.63 -37.18
C ASP A 696 -8.40 -31.83 -37.26
N THR A 697 -8.40 -30.76 -38.05
CA THR A 697 -9.49 -29.78 -38.10
C THR A 697 -9.81 -29.43 -39.54
N GLN A 698 -11.09 -29.49 -39.91
CA GLN A 698 -11.56 -29.23 -41.26
C GLN A 698 -12.87 -28.42 -41.24
N PRO A 699 -13.20 -27.69 -42.31
CA PRO A 699 -14.55 -27.17 -42.49
C PRO A 699 -15.56 -28.33 -42.52
N LEU A 700 -16.74 -28.15 -41.91
CA LEU A 700 -17.81 -29.13 -42.00
C LEU A 700 -18.47 -29.05 -43.39
N LEU A 701 -18.40 -30.14 -44.15
CA LEU A 701 -18.92 -30.22 -45.52
C LEU A 701 -20.20 -31.05 -45.60
N ASP A 702 -20.13 -32.33 -45.21
CA ASP A 702 -21.21 -33.29 -45.36
C ASP A 702 -21.14 -34.43 -44.32
N ALA A 703 -22.14 -35.31 -44.34
CA ALA A 703 -22.27 -36.43 -43.42
C ALA A 703 -21.21 -37.54 -43.63
N GLY A 704 -20.73 -37.72 -44.86
CA GLY A 704 -19.69 -38.70 -45.18
C GLY A 704 -18.36 -38.31 -44.52
N GLN A 705 -17.99 -37.03 -44.60
CA GLN A 705 -16.82 -36.48 -43.90
C GLN A 705 -16.91 -36.68 -42.37
N VAL A 706 -18.09 -36.43 -41.79
CA VAL A 706 -18.32 -36.63 -40.35
C VAL A 706 -18.12 -38.10 -39.95
N LEU A 707 -18.65 -39.02 -40.77
CA LEU A 707 -18.53 -40.46 -40.55
C LEU A 707 -17.06 -40.93 -40.65
N GLU A 708 -16.34 -40.46 -41.67
CA GLU A 708 -14.90 -40.74 -41.84
C GLU A 708 -14.10 -40.28 -40.62
N MET A 709 -14.29 -39.03 -40.19
CA MET A 709 -13.53 -38.47 -39.08
C MET A 709 -13.86 -39.13 -37.73
N VAL A 710 -15.13 -39.46 -37.47
CA VAL A 710 -15.51 -40.14 -36.21
C VAL A 710 -14.98 -41.57 -36.17
N PHE A 711 -14.92 -42.28 -37.29
CA PHE A 711 -14.28 -43.60 -37.34
C PHE A 711 -12.77 -43.53 -37.18
N ARG A 712 -12.12 -42.54 -37.80
CA ARG A 712 -10.67 -42.34 -37.69
C ARG A 712 -10.23 -42.01 -36.26
N HIS A 713 -10.98 -41.13 -35.58
CA HIS A 713 -10.54 -40.53 -34.32
C HIS A 713 -11.32 -41.03 -33.09
N GLY A 714 -12.43 -41.73 -33.28
CA GLY A 714 -13.35 -42.21 -32.24
C GLY A 714 -14.20 -41.11 -31.60
N VAL A 715 -13.63 -39.93 -31.35
CA VAL A 715 -14.32 -38.75 -30.81
C VAL A 715 -14.02 -37.56 -31.70
N ILE A 716 -15.06 -36.80 -32.06
CA ILE A 716 -14.94 -35.54 -32.81
C ILE A 716 -15.86 -34.47 -32.20
N PHE A 717 -15.56 -33.22 -32.53
CA PHE A 717 -16.34 -32.05 -32.16
C PHE A 717 -16.79 -31.29 -33.39
N ILE A 718 -18.07 -30.95 -33.45
CA ILE A 718 -18.61 -29.97 -34.37
C ILE A 718 -18.70 -28.64 -33.62
N LYS A 719 -18.06 -27.60 -34.15
CA LYS A 719 -17.96 -26.27 -33.51
C LYS A 719 -18.31 -25.18 -34.52
N PRO A 720 -19.03 -24.11 -34.14
CA PRO A 720 -19.13 -22.92 -35.00
C PRO A 720 -17.74 -22.33 -35.28
N ALA A 721 -17.46 -21.95 -36.52
CA ALA A 721 -16.17 -21.36 -36.91
C ALA A 721 -15.92 -20.02 -36.19
N SER A 722 -16.98 -19.24 -35.98
CA SER A 722 -16.97 -18.00 -35.18
C SER A 722 -17.94 -18.10 -34.00
N GLY A 723 -17.60 -17.47 -32.87
CA GLY A 723 -18.42 -17.46 -31.66
C GLY A 723 -17.61 -17.58 -30.37
N TYR A 724 -18.23 -17.24 -29.24
CA TYR A 724 -17.59 -17.16 -27.92
C TYR A 724 -18.23 -18.12 -26.89
N ARG A 725 -17.47 -18.51 -25.85
CA ARG A 725 -17.93 -19.30 -24.67
C ARG A 725 -18.49 -20.70 -24.97
N GLY A 726 -17.94 -21.41 -25.95
CA GLY A 726 -18.29 -22.82 -26.20
C GLY A 726 -19.77 -23.06 -26.58
N ARG A 727 -20.49 -22.03 -27.00
CA ARG A 727 -21.89 -22.15 -27.43
C ARG A 727 -21.98 -22.89 -28.76
N GLY A 728 -22.95 -23.79 -28.89
CA GLY A 728 -23.21 -24.54 -30.13
C GLY A 728 -22.21 -25.65 -30.45
N VAL A 729 -21.39 -26.09 -29.49
CA VAL A 729 -20.45 -27.19 -29.70
C VAL A 729 -21.11 -28.53 -29.40
N ILE A 730 -20.93 -29.48 -30.32
CA ILE A 730 -21.50 -30.83 -30.28
C ILE A 730 -20.36 -31.84 -30.25
N LYS A 731 -20.44 -32.82 -29.33
CA LYS A 731 -19.54 -33.97 -29.25
C LYS A 731 -20.19 -35.16 -29.94
N LEU A 732 -19.50 -35.78 -30.89
CA LEU A 732 -19.85 -37.10 -31.42
C LEU A 732 -18.82 -38.12 -30.95
N GLN A 733 -19.29 -39.24 -30.43
CA GLN A 733 -18.45 -40.33 -29.92
C GLN A 733 -18.93 -41.65 -30.48
N TYR A 734 -18.05 -42.37 -31.17
CA TYR A 734 -18.30 -43.72 -31.65
C TYR A 734 -18.12 -44.71 -30.50
N GLU A 735 -19.10 -45.58 -30.29
CA GLU A 735 -19.15 -46.54 -29.19
C GLU A 735 -19.00 -48.00 -29.71
N PRO A 736 -18.57 -48.94 -28.85
CA PRO A 736 -18.33 -50.34 -29.23
C PRO A 736 -19.56 -51.09 -29.79
N ASP A 737 -20.78 -50.62 -29.52
CA ASP A 737 -22.05 -51.18 -30.00
C ASP A 737 -22.43 -50.71 -31.41
N ASN A 738 -21.46 -50.14 -32.16
CA ASN A 738 -21.62 -49.60 -33.51
C ASN A 738 -22.67 -48.47 -33.57
N LYS A 739 -22.67 -47.60 -32.55
CA LYS A 739 -23.50 -46.39 -32.47
C LYS A 739 -22.64 -45.15 -32.34
N ILE A 740 -23.20 -44.00 -32.74
CA ILE A 740 -22.64 -42.69 -32.47
C ILE A 740 -23.49 -42.00 -31.42
N ILE A 741 -22.88 -41.62 -30.29
CA ILE A 741 -23.55 -40.81 -29.28
C ILE A 741 -23.23 -39.34 -29.55
N ALA A 742 -24.27 -38.57 -29.88
CA ALA A 742 -24.22 -37.12 -29.97
C ALA A 742 -24.59 -36.49 -28.63
N ARG A 743 -23.81 -35.50 -28.19
CA ARG A 743 -24.07 -34.72 -26.97
C ARG A 743 -23.87 -33.24 -27.24
N GLY A 744 -24.75 -32.41 -26.71
CA GLY A 744 -24.63 -30.96 -26.73
C GLY A 744 -25.40 -30.30 -25.59
N ARG A 745 -25.50 -28.97 -25.61
CA ARG A 745 -26.32 -28.21 -24.66
C ARG A 745 -27.20 -27.21 -25.40
N GLN A 746 -28.46 -27.10 -24.98
CA GLN A 746 -29.41 -26.16 -25.57
C GLN A 746 -29.15 -24.73 -25.05
N LEU A 747 -29.25 -23.74 -25.95
CA LEU A 747 -28.77 -22.37 -25.74
C LEU A 747 -29.53 -21.61 -24.62
N GLU A 748 -30.82 -21.91 -24.45
CA GLU A 748 -31.74 -21.12 -23.62
C GLU A 748 -31.97 -21.73 -22.22
N GLU A 749 -31.98 -23.07 -22.12
CA GLU A 749 -32.43 -23.78 -20.91
C GLU A 749 -31.29 -24.41 -20.08
N ARG A 750 -30.03 -24.35 -20.56
CA ARG A 750 -28.84 -24.96 -19.91
C ARG A 750 -28.93 -26.49 -19.70
N THR A 751 -29.90 -27.16 -20.31
CA THR A 751 -30.06 -28.62 -20.32
C THR A 751 -29.11 -29.26 -21.32
N ALA A 752 -28.44 -30.33 -20.89
CA ALA A 752 -27.65 -31.19 -21.76
C ALA A 752 -28.57 -32.17 -22.47
N TRP A 753 -28.34 -32.38 -23.76
CA TRP A 753 -29.06 -33.38 -24.55
C TRP A 753 -28.12 -34.49 -25.00
N LYS A 754 -28.71 -35.67 -25.22
CA LYS A 754 -28.02 -36.86 -25.71
C LYS A 754 -28.91 -37.51 -26.77
N GLU A 755 -28.31 -37.81 -27.91
CA GLU A 755 -28.94 -38.53 -29.00
C GLU A 755 -28.06 -39.72 -29.41
N VAL A 756 -28.68 -40.81 -29.82
CA VAL A 756 -28.00 -42.03 -30.26
C VAL A 756 -28.32 -42.23 -31.73
N LEU A 757 -27.29 -42.19 -32.57
CA LEU A 757 -27.39 -42.23 -34.02
C LEU A 757 -26.80 -43.55 -34.55
N ASN A 758 -27.37 -44.12 -35.60
CA ASN A 758 -26.65 -45.13 -36.38
C ASN A 758 -25.55 -44.46 -37.22
N PRO A 759 -24.40 -45.13 -37.42
CA PRO A 759 -23.28 -44.62 -38.20
C PRO A 759 -23.56 -44.73 -39.71
N THR A 760 -24.59 -44.04 -40.19
CA THR A 760 -24.99 -43.97 -41.59
C THR A 760 -25.05 -42.52 -42.05
N GLU A 761 -24.66 -42.27 -43.30
CA GLU A 761 -24.73 -40.92 -43.88
C GLU A 761 -26.14 -40.33 -43.88
N LYS A 762 -27.17 -41.17 -44.03
CA LYS A 762 -28.57 -40.75 -44.04
C LYS A 762 -28.99 -40.12 -42.70
N GLU A 763 -28.65 -40.79 -41.60
CA GLU A 763 -29.05 -40.37 -40.25
C GLU A 763 -28.19 -39.21 -39.76
N LEU A 764 -26.87 -39.27 -39.98
CA LEU A 764 -25.99 -38.13 -39.72
C LEU A 764 -26.39 -36.92 -40.57
N GLY A 765 -26.74 -37.12 -41.84
CA GLY A 765 -27.21 -36.04 -42.71
C GLY A 765 -28.52 -35.40 -42.25
N ALA A 766 -29.43 -36.18 -41.63
CA ALA A 766 -30.63 -35.63 -41.00
C ALA A 766 -30.26 -34.80 -39.76
N PHE A 767 -29.44 -35.36 -38.87
CA PHE A 767 -28.94 -34.68 -37.69
C PHE A 767 -28.22 -33.35 -38.01
N LEU A 768 -27.35 -33.34 -39.02
CA LEU A 768 -26.62 -32.12 -39.42
C LEU A 768 -27.52 -30.99 -39.93
N ARG A 769 -28.70 -31.31 -40.50
CA ARG A 769 -29.68 -30.31 -40.96
C ARG A 769 -30.38 -29.61 -39.79
N GLU A 770 -30.43 -30.25 -38.63
CA GLU A 770 -31.03 -29.69 -37.42
C GLU A 770 -30.06 -28.75 -36.68
N ILE A 771 -28.76 -28.80 -37.00
CA ILE A 771 -27.74 -27.92 -36.42
C ILE A 771 -27.82 -26.52 -37.07
N PRO A 772 -28.13 -25.46 -36.31
CA PRO A 772 -28.17 -24.11 -36.86
C PRO A 772 -26.80 -23.66 -37.39
N HIS A 773 -26.79 -23.06 -38.59
CA HIS A 773 -25.57 -22.55 -39.23
C HIS A 773 -24.46 -23.59 -39.41
N SER A 774 -24.81 -24.87 -39.62
CA SER A 774 -23.85 -25.95 -39.87
C SER A 774 -22.90 -25.67 -41.04
N ASN A 775 -23.34 -24.91 -42.05
CA ASN A 775 -22.52 -24.44 -43.17
C ASN A 775 -21.37 -23.48 -42.79
N LYS A 776 -21.33 -23.01 -41.54
CA LYS A 776 -20.24 -22.19 -40.97
C LYS A 776 -19.56 -22.89 -39.79
N ALA A 777 -19.71 -24.21 -39.67
CA ALA A 777 -19.09 -25.00 -38.63
C ALA A 777 -17.78 -25.66 -39.10
N ILE A 778 -17.01 -26.11 -38.12
CA ILE A 778 -15.80 -26.91 -38.29
C ILE A 778 -16.03 -28.27 -37.64
N ILE A 779 -15.37 -29.29 -38.17
CA ILE A 779 -15.21 -30.59 -37.56
C ILE A 779 -13.76 -30.73 -37.07
N GLN A 780 -13.59 -31.19 -35.83
CA GLN A 780 -12.29 -31.26 -35.18
C GLN A 780 -12.12 -32.56 -34.40
N GLN A 781 -10.95 -33.18 -34.48
CA GLN A 781 -10.55 -34.32 -33.67
C GLN A 781 -10.73 -34.06 -32.17
N GLY A 782 -11.31 -35.02 -31.47
CA GLY A 782 -11.38 -35.02 -30.02
C GLY A 782 -10.07 -35.48 -29.40
N ILE A 783 -9.51 -34.67 -28.50
CA ILE A 783 -8.31 -35.02 -27.74
C ILE A 783 -8.73 -35.79 -26.48
N LEU A 784 -8.07 -36.91 -26.19
CA LEU A 784 -8.22 -37.63 -24.91
C LEU A 784 -7.41 -36.92 -23.83
N PRO A 785 -8.05 -36.15 -22.92
CA PRO A 785 -7.34 -35.25 -22.02
C PRO A 785 -6.76 -36.01 -20.82
N LEU A 786 -5.75 -35.41 -20.19
CA LEU A 786 -5.36 -35.71 -18.82
C LEU A 786 -6.57 -35.48 -17.89
N LEU A 787 -6.71 -36.34 -16.88
CA LEU A 787 -7.81 -36.28 -15.93
C LEU A 787 -7.30 -35.84 -14.55
N TYR A 788 -8.03 -34.93 -13.92
CA TYR A 788 -7.90 -34.55 -12.51
C TYR A 788 -9.17 -34.98 -11.79
N ARG A 789 -9.09 -36.00 -10.93
CA ARG A 789 -10.26 -36.58 -10.24
C ARG A 789 -11.39 -36.93 -11.22
N ASP A 790 -11.03 -37.70 -12.25
CA ASP A 790 -11.90 -38.15 -13.35
C ASP A 790 -12.50 -37.03 -14.22
N ARG A 791 -11.96 -35.81 -14.13
CA ARG A 791 -12.42 -34.65 -14.91
C ARG A 791 -11.36 -34.17 -15.89
N PRO A 792 -11.73 -33.90 -17.15
CA PRO A 792 -10.84 -33.31 -18.15
C PRO A 792 -10.15 -32.03 -17.67
N VAL A 793 -8.85 -31.94 -17.94
CA VAL A 793 -8.02 -30.75 -17.67
C VAL A 793 -7.70 -30.02 -18.98
N GLU A 794 -7.94 -28.71 -18.99
CA GLU A 794 -7.41 -27.79 -19.99
C GLU A 794 -6.54 -26.74 -19.31
N THR A 795 -5.42 -26.38 -19.91
CA THR A 795 -4.51 -25.37 -19.37
C THR A 795 -4.51 -24.14 -20.24
N ARG A 796 -4.68 -22.97 -19.62
CA ARG A 796 -4.62 -21.67 -20.30
C ARG A 796 -3.32 -20.96 -19.94
N PHE A 797 -2.46 -20.79 -20.92
CA PHE A 797 -1.23 -20.00 -20.79
C PHE A 797 -1.51 -18.55 -21.16
N TYR A 798 -1.17 -17.62 -20.26
CA TYR A 798 -1.41 -16.19 -20.45
C TYR A 798 -0.09 -15.48 -20.69
N PHE A 799 0.04 -14.78 -21.82
CA PHE A 799 1.25 -14.07 -22.22
C PHE A 799 0.97 -12.59 -22.41
N VAL A 800 1.86 -11.76 -21.90
CA VAL A 800 1.82 -10.30 -22.08
C VAL A 800 3.22 -9.79 -22.32
N LYS A 801 3.37 -8.86 -23.26
CA LYS A 801 4.65 -8.19 -23.48
C LYS A 801 5.00 -7.25 -22.33
N ASN A 802 6.29 -7.18 -21.99
CA ASN A 802 6.79 -6.17 -21.07
C ASN A 802 7.10 -4.84 -21.80
N SER A 803 7.66 -3.86 -21.08
CA SER A 803 8.09 -2.55 -21.62
C SER A 803 9.14 -2.64 -22.73
N ARG A 804 9.89 -3.74 -22.82
CA ARG A 804 10.86 -4.00 -23.90
C ARG A 804 10.24 -4.66 -25.14
N GLY A 805 8.94 -4.97 -25.09
CA GLY A 805 8.25 -5.67 -26.17
C GLY A 805 8.50 -7.19 -26.20
N LEU A 806 9.01 -7.77 -25.11
CA LEU A 806 9.29 -9.21 -25.02
C LEU A 806 8.12 -9.97 -24.40
N TRP A 807 7.72 -11.08 -25.02
CA TRP A 807 6.66 -11.96 -24.53
C TRP A 807 7.05 -12.68 -23.24
N LEU A 808 6.27 -12.46 -22.17
CA LEU A 808 6.44 -13.12 -20.87
C LEU A 808 5.16 -13.87 -20.48
N ARG A 809 5.32 -15.08 -19.94
CA ARG A 809 4.20 -15.80 -19.31
C ARG A 809 3.79 -15.06 -18.02
N SER A 810 2.58 -14.53 -18.01
CA SER A 810 1.99 -13.79 -16.88
C SER A 810 1.07 -14.67 -16.03
N GLY A 811 0.60 -15.79 -16.58
CA GLY A 811 -0.31 -16.69 -15.89
C GLY A 811 -0.32 -18.08 -16.49
N LEU A 812 -0.71 -19.05 -15.67
CA LEU A 812 -1.07 -20.41 -16.08
C LEU A 812 -2.20 -20.87 -15.16
N VAL A 813 -3.36 -21.15 -15.75
CA VAL A 813 -4.58 -21.56 -15.06
C VAL A 813 -4.97 -22.93 -15.59
N ALA A 814 -5.42 -23.83 -14.71
CA ALA A 814 -6.06 -25.07 -15.13
C ALA A 814 -7.56 -24.91 -15.00
N ARG A 815 -8.26 -25.20 -16.08
CA ARG A 815 -9.71 -25.30 -16.14
C ARG A 815 -10.07 -26.77 -16.00
N VAL A 816 -10.98 -27.06 -15.08
CA VAL A 816 -11.47 -28.42 -14.84
C VAL A 816 -12.97 -28.44 -15.09
N ALA A 817 -13.42 -29.37 -15.95
CA ALA A 817 -14.83 -29.54 -16.26
C ALA A 817 -15.61 -29.98 -15.01
N PRO A 818 -16.83 -29.46 -14.76
CA PRO A 818 -17.66 -29.85 -13.62
C PRO A 818 -18.13 -31.32 -13.70
N ASP A 819 -18.40 -31.81 -14.92
CA ASP A 819 -18.84 -33.19 -15.24
C ASP A 819 -17.98 -33.76 -16.38
N ASN A 820 -18.09 -35.07 -16.64
CA ASN A 820 -17.42 -35.77 -17.76
C ASN A 820 -17.95 -35.37 -19.16
N VAL A 821 -18.68 -34.25 -19.25
CA VAL A 821 -19.34 -33.74 -20.46
C VAL A 821 -18.51 -32.58 -21.04
N TYR A 822 -17.72 -32.89 -22.05
CA TYR A 822 -17.05 -31.93 -22.92
C TYR A 822 -18.06 -31.39 -23.96
N PRO A 823 -18.08 -30.08 -24.27
CA PRO A 823 -17.03 -29.09 -24.05
C PRO A 823 -17.16 -28.21 -22.81
N MET A 824 -15.99 -27.74 -22.38
CA MET A 824 -15.75 -26.84 -21.26
C MET A 824 -16.31 -25.44 -21.59
N ASN A 825 -17.09 -24.86 -20.67
CA ASN A 825 -17.65 -23.51 -20.79
C ASN A 825 -17.31 -22.68 -19.55
N ALA A 826 -16.84 -21.45 -19.78
CA ALA A 826 -16.34 -20.49 -18.78
C ALA A 826 -17.31 -20.15 -17.62
N ASN A 827 -18.59 -20.49 -17.69
CA ASN A 827 -19.57 -20.20 -16.63
C ASN A 827 -19.82 -21.37 -15.65
N VAL A 828 -19.24 -22.56 -15.88
CA VAL A 828 -19.46 -23.75 -15.04
C VAL A 828 -18.15 -24.47 -14.69
N GLU A 829 -17.00 -23.88 -15.03
CA GLU A 829 -15.66 -24.43 -14.76
C GLU A 829 -15.15 -24.07 -13.37
N TRP A 830 -14.31 -24.95 -12.81
CA TRP A 830 -13.46 -24.60 -11.68
C TRP A 830 -12.11 -24.11 -12.21
N ASP A 831 -11.89 -22.80 -12.14
CA ASP A 831 -10.57 -22.22 -12.38
C ASP A 831 -9.69 -22.48 -11.17
N LEU A 832 -8.69 -23.35 -11.34
CA LEU A 832 -7.78 -23.76 -10.28
C LEU A 832 -6.33 -23.37 -10.63
N LEU A 833 -5.50 -23.35 -9.59
CA LEU A 833 -4.06 -23.23 -9.76
C LEU A 833 -3.54 -24.44 -10.54
N ALA A 834 -3.03 -24.19 -11.76
CA ALA A 834 -2.50 -25.25 -12.61
C ALA A 834 -1.37 -26.04 -11.93
N SER A 835 -0.58 -25.38 -11.08
CA SER A 835 0.47 -26.05 -10.30
C SER A 835 -0.07 -27.15 -9.39
N ARG A 836 -1.27 -26.97 -8.82
CA ARG A 836 -1.96 -27.96 -7.97
C ARG A 836 -2.56 -29.06 -8.84
N VAL A 837 -3.37 -28.67 -9.83
CA VAL A 837 -4.10 -29.62 -10.69
C VAL A 837 -3.14 -30.56 -11.42
N LEU A 838 -2.11 -30.00 -12.07
CA LEU A 838 -1.15 -30.81 -12.83
C LEU A 838 -0.27 -31.66 -11.92
N LYS A 839 0.14 -31.17 -10.73
CA LYS A 839 0.93 -31.98 -9.79
C LYS A 839 0.16 -33.22 -9.32
N GLU A 840 -1.12 -33.06 -8.99
CA GLU A 840 -1.97 -34.18 -8.55
C GLU A 840 -2.32 -35.12 -9.73
N ALA A 841 -2.55 -34.59 -10.93
CA ALA A 841 -2.95 -35.39 -12.09
C ALA A 841 -1.81 -36.18 -12.76
N MET A 842 -0.58 -35.64 -12.79
CA MET A 842 0.54 -36.25 -13.53
C MET A 842 1.84 -36.42 -12.72
N GLY A 843 1.92 -35.88 -11.51
CA GLY A 843 3.14 -35.89 -10.68
C GLY A 843 4.04 -34.67 -10.91
N ALA A 844 4.93 -34.39 -9.95
CA ALA A 844 5.73 -33.15 -9.93
C ALA A 844 6.78 -33.07 -11.06
N GLU A 845 7.46 -34.17 -11.37
CA GLU A 845 8.50 -34.22 -12.40
C GLU A 845 7.91 -34.06 -13.81
N ARG A 846 6.93 -34.90 -14.16
CA ARG A 846 6.19 -34.84 -15.43
C ARG A 846 5.54 -33.49 -15.66
N ARG A 847 5.03 -32.83 -14.59
CA ARG A 847 4.49 -31.48 -14.66
C ARG A 847 5.50 -30.47 -15.18
N GLU A 848 6.74 -30.49 -14.71
CA GLU A 848 7.75 -29.50 -15.14
C GLU A 848 8.14 -29.71 -16.59
N VAL A 849 8.36 -30.96 -17.01
CA VAL A 849 8.64 -31.31 -18.42
C VAL A 849 7.50 -30.86 -19.33
N TYR A 850 6.25 -31.14 -18.96
CA TYR A 850 5.08 -30.67 -19.70
C TYR A 850 5.04 -29.15 -19.81
N LYS A 851 5.26 -28.44 -18.68
CA LYS A 851 5.18 -26.98 -18.63
C LYS A 851 6.23 -26.33 -19.52
N GLU A 852 7.45 -26.83 -19.52
CA GLU A 852 8.54 -26.33 -20.37
C GLU A 852 8.25 -26.55 -21.84
N ARG A 853 7.81 -27.76 -22.21
CA ARG A 853 7.42 -28.10 -23.58
C ARG A 853 6.26 -27.23 -24.08
N ALA A 854 5.23 -27.05 -23.26
CA ALA A 854 4.06 -26.25 -23.59
C ALA A 854 4.39 -24.74 -23.68
N ASP A 855 5.25 -24.20 -22.80
CA ASP A 855 5.71 -22.81 -22.87
C ASP A 855 6.52 -22.55 -24.15
N ALA A 856 7.44 -23.46 -24.51
CA ALA A 856 8.21 -23.37 -25.74
C ALA A 856 7.31 -23.40 -27.00
N LEU A 857 6.31 -24.28 -27.02
CA LEU A 857 5.32 -24.35 -28.08
C LEU A 857 4.50 -23.04 -28.17
N CYS A 858 4.04 -22.51 -27.04
CA CYS A 858 3.31 -21.25 -26.99
C CYS A 858 4.14 -20.09 -27.57
N ARG A 859 5.43 -20.02 -27.27
CA ARG A 859 6.31 -18.97 -27.83
C ARG A 859 6.38 -18.99 -29.35
N LYS A 860 6.37 -20.19 -29.96
CA LYS A 860 6.30 -20.34 -31.43
C LYS A 860 4.96 -19.85 -31.98
N VAL A 861 3.85 -20.15 -31.30
CA VAL A 861 2.51 -19.63 -31.65
C VAL A 861 2.50 -18.10 -31.61
N LEU A 862 3.01 -17.50 -30.54
CA LEU A 862 3.09 -16.04 -30.40
C LEU A 862 3.90 -15.40 -31.54
N ALA A 863 5.08 -15.95 -31.85
CA ALA A 863 5.93 -15.46 -32.94
C ALA A 863 5.26 -15.60 -34.31
N THR A 864 4.57 -16.73 -34.55
CA THR A 864 3.86 -16.99 -35.81
C THR A 864 2.72 -16.01 -36.03
N LEU A 865 1.92 -15.76 -34.99
CA LEU A 865 0.80 -14.81 -35.07
C LEU A 865 1.28 -13.37 -35.19
N GLU A 866 2.32 -12.99 -34.44
CA GLU A 866 2.90 -11.64 -34.54
C GLU A 866 3.47 -11.35 -35.93
N LYS A 867 4.09 -12.34 -36.57
CA LYS A 867 4.55 -12.21 -37.97
C LYS A 867 3.40 -11.96 -38.95
N GLU A 868 2.23 -12.55 -38.69
CA GLU A 868 1.05 -12.43 -39.55
C GLU A 868 0.30 -11.10 -39.34
N VAL A 869 0.17 -10.65 -38.09
CA VAL A 869 -0.72 -9.51 -37.74
C VAL A 869 0.02 -8.20 -37.44
N GLY A 870 1.34 -8.27 -37.33
CA GLY A 870 2.18 -7.18 -36.81
C GLY A 870 2.22 -7.15 -35.28
N PRO A 871 2.75 -6.04 -34.71
CA PRO A 871 2.92 -5.92 -33.26
C PRO A 871 1.62 -6.15 -32.48
N CYS A 872 1.67 -7.10 -31.54
CA CYS A 872 0.60 -7.39 -30.59
C CYS A 872 1.18 -7.67 -29.20
N GLY A 873 0.37 -7.59 -28.14
CA GLY A 873 0.87 -7.43 -26.77
C GLY A 873 0.21 -8.31 -25.69
N GLU A 874 -0.93 -8.93 -25.96
CA GLU A 874 -1.62 -9.79 -24.99
C GLU A 874 -2.30 -10.99 -25.70
N LEU A 875 -1.99 -12.21 -25.28
CA LEU A 875 -2.59 -13.42 -25.84
C LEU A 875 -2.75 -14.50 -24.76
N ALA A 876 -3.84 -15.26 -24.84
CA ALA A 876 -3.97 -16.52 -24.11
C ALA A 876 -4.05 -17.70 -25.08
N ILE A 877 -3.39 -18.79 -24.74
CA ILE A 877 -3.34 -20.01 -25.55
C ILE A 877 -3.88 -21.15 -24.70
N ASP A 878 -4.87 -21.84 -25.24
CA ASP A 878 -5.53 -22.97 -24.59
C ASP A 878 -4.95 -24.29 -25.09
N ILE A 879 -4.44 -25.06 -24.14
CA ILE A 879 -3.74 -26.31 -24.37
C ILE A 879 -4.38 -27.43 -23.58
N ILE A 880 -4.72 -28.52 -24.28
CA ILE A 880 -5.12 -29.78 -23.64
C ILE A 880 -3.89 -30.68 -23.52
N PRO A 881 -3.42 -31.00 -22.28
CA PRO A 881 -2.53 -32.14 -22.09
C PRO A 881 -3.29 -33.42 -22.39
N ASN A 882 -2.77 -34.27 -23.29
CA ASN A 882 -3.31 -35.62 -23.44
C ASN A 882 -2.81 -36.56 -22.32
N ARG A 883 -3.27 -37.81 -22.30
CA ARG A 883 -2.84 -38.82 -21.31
C ARG A 883 -1.33 -39.14 -21.30
N ALA A 884 -0.63 -38.83 -22.38
CA ALA A 884 0.82 -38.99 -22.53
C ALA A 884 1.58 -37.67 -22.33
N ASP A 885 0.94 -36.67 -21.70
CA ASP A 885 1.48 -35.33 -21.43
C ASP A 885 1.87 -34.55 -22.71
N PHE A 886 1.33 -34.94 -23.86
CA PHE A 886 1.54 -34.22 -25.12
C PHE A 886 0.60 -33.01 -25.19
N PRO A 887 1.12 -31.79 -25.45
CA PRO A 887 0.30 -30.58 -25.51
C PRO A 887 -0.40 -30.45 -26.88
N TYR A 888 -1.73 -30.33 -26.89
CA TYR A 888 -2.52 -29.96 -28.06
C TYR A 888 -3.04 -28.53 -27.93
N ILE A 889 -2.78 -27.68 -28.91
CA ILE A 889 -3.33 -26.31 -28.98
C ILE A 889 -4.75 -26.38 -29.53
N VAL A 890 -5.70 -25.83 -28.78
CA VAL A 890 -7.13 -25.89 -29.12
C VAL A 890 -7.67 -24.53 -29.54
N GLU A 891 -7.24 -23.47 -28.86
CA GLU A 891 -7.72 -22.11 -29.15
C GLU A 891 -6.65 -21.07 -28.82
N VAL A 892 -6.69 -19.95 -29.56
CA VAL A 892 -5.90 -18.75 -29.27
C VAL A 892 -6.85 -17.58 -29.08
N ASN A 893 -6.68 -16.86 -27.97
CA ASN A 893 -7.59 -15.83 -27.50
C ASN A 893 -6.88 -14.47 -27.37
N ALA A 894 -7.29 -13.49 -28.20
CA ALA A 894 -6.69 -12.14 -28.24
C ALA A 894 -7.37 -11.09 -27.35
N LYS A 895 -8.49 -11.42 -26.71
CA LYS A 895 -9.12 -10.60 -25.64
C LYS A 895 -9.41 -11.47 -24.42
N PRO A 896 -8.39 -12.08 -23.81
CA PRO A 896 -8.62 -13.04 -22.74
C PRO A 896 -9.28 -12.38 -21.53
N ASP A 897 -10.20 -13.11 -20.89
CA ASP A 897 -10.80 -12.69 -19.63
C ASP A 897 -9.81 -12.79 -18.47
N SER A 898 -10.03 -12.00 -17.41
CA SER A 898 -9.17 -12.01 -16.22
C SER A 898 -9.44 -13.24 -15.33
N LEU A 899 -9.22 -14.45 -15.84
CA LEU A 899 -9.35 -15.70 -15.05
C LEU A 899 -8.40 -15.74 -13.84
N LEU A 900 -7.33 -14.93 -13.87
CA LEU A 900 -6.44 -14.70 -12.71
C LEU A 900 -7.18 -14.07 -11.50
N HIS A 901 -8.35 -13.45 -11.72
CA HIS A 901 -9.22 -12.99 -10.64
C HIS A 901 -9.96 -14.15 -9.96
N MET A 902 -10.42 -15.14 -10.74
CA MET A 902 -11.24 -16.24 -10.25
C MET A 902 -10.42 -17.27 -9.47
N THR A 903 -9.13 -17.41 -9.79
CA THR A 903 -8.16 -18.24 -9.05
C THR A 903 -7.58 -17.58 -7.78
N LYS A 904 -8.07 -16.40 -7.37
CA LYS A 904 -7.51 -15.56 -6.29
C LYS A 904 -6.02 -15.21 -6.44
N ALA A 905 -5.44 -15.35 -7.64
CA ALA A 905 -4.03 -15.08 -7.94
C ALA A 905 -3.74 -13.56 -8.13
N PHE A 906 -4.04 -12.76 -7.11
CA PHE A 906 -4.05 -11.29 -7.19
C PHE A 906 -2.71 -10.67 -7.62
N ARG A 907 -1.58 -11.23 -7.16
CA ARG A 907 -0.23 -10.76 -7.55
C ARG A 907 0.02 -10.94 -9.06
N ARG A 908 -0.33 -12.11 -9.62
CA ARG A 908 -0.14 -12.41 -11.05
C ARG A 908 -1.04 -11.56 -11.94
N ARG A 909 -2.28 -11.33 -11.51
CA ARG A 909 -3.20 -10.42 -12.19
C ARG A 909 -2.63 -9.01 -12.29
N ASN A 910 -2.14 -8.47 -11.18
CA ASN A 910 -1.54 -7.14 -11.16
C ASN A 910 -0.27 -7.09 -12.05
N LEU A 911 0.58 -8.10 -11.98
CA LEU A 911 1.77 -8.21 -12.84
C LEU A 911 1.41 -8.18 -14.34
N SER A 912 0.35 -8.90 -14.74
CA SER A 912 -0.15 -8.90 -16.12
C SER A 912 -0.56 -7.50 -16.58
N ILE A 913 -1.29 -6.76 -15.74
CA ILE A 913 -1.71 -5.38 -16.04
C ILE A 913 -0.49 -4.46 -16.14
N LEU A 914 0.48 -4.56 -15.23
CA LEU A 914 1.70 -3.74 -15.27
C LEU A 914 2.51 -3.97 -16.54
N ARG A 915 2.62 -5.23 -16.99
CA ARG A 915 3.29 -5.56 -18.26
C ARG A 915 2.58 -4.93 -19.45
N MET A 916 1.25 -5.08 -19.51
CA MET A 916 0.42 -4.48 -20.56
C MET A 916 0.60 -2.95 -20.61
N LEU A 917 0.59 -2.28 -19.45
CA LEU A 917 0.83 -0.84 -19.35
C LEU A 917 2.25 -0.44 -19.80
N GLY A 918 3.25 -1.25 -19.46
CA GLY A 918 4.62 -1.06 -19.95
C GLY A 918 4.73 -1.17 -21.47
N TYR A 919 4.07 -2.16 -22.06
CA TYR A 919 4.02 -2.30 -23.52
C TYR A 919 3.22 -1.16 -24.18
N ALA A 920 2.15 -0.68 -23.54
CA ALA A 920 1.40 0.49 -24.00
C ALA A 920 2.29 1.75 -24.04
N LYS A 921 3.12 1.98 -23.01
CA LYS A 921 4.13 3.06 -23.03
C LYS A 921 5.09 2.93 -24.19
N ARG A 922 5.61 1.73 -24.45
CA ARG A 922 6.50 1.47 -25.59
C ARG A 922 5.83 1.83 -26.93
N LEU A 923 4.59 1.37 -27.16
CA LEU A 923 3.86 1.67 -28.39
C LEU A 923 3.60 3.17 -28.59
N ALA A 924 3.38 3.88 -27.50
CA ALA A 924 3.15 5.33 -27.51
C ALA A 924 4.44 6.18 -27.57
N GLY A 925 5.63 5.55 -27.57
CA GLY A 925 6.93 6.24 -27.57
C GLY A 925 7.42 6.73 -26.20
N PHE A 926 6.74 6.37 -25.11
CA PHE A 926 7.13 6.69 -23.73
C PHE A 926 7.90 5.53 -23.05
N GLY A 927 8.62 4.72 -23.81
CA GLY A 927 9.45 3.64 -23.27
C GLY A 927 10.57 4.16 -22.36
N GLU A 928 11.15 3.29 -21.53
CA GLU A 928 12.40 3.60 -20.83
C GLU A 928 13.51 3.71 -21.90
N GLU A 929 14.07 4.92 -22.07
CA GLU A 929 15.39 5.12 -22.70
C GLU A 929 16.50 4.71 -21.73
#